data_AF-A0A9P1CY09-F1
#
_entry.id   AF-A0A9P1CY09-F1
#
_cell.length_a   1.000
_cell.length_b   1.000
_cell.length_c   1.000
_cell.angle_alpha   90.00
_cell.angle_beta   90.00
_cell.angle_gamma   90.00
#
_symmetry.space_group_name_H-M   'P 1'
#
loop_
_entity.id
_entity.type
_entity.pdbx_description
1 polymer ?
#
loop_
_entity_poly.entity_id
_entity_poly.type
_entity_poly.pdbx_seq_one_letter_code
_entity_poly.pdbx_strand_id
1 'polypeptide(L)'
;MIQKSGKIRSLVREIADVYSKSDVLQKSKRQLEDELQKLDGQYDVCNNVMAKGEVLNGLRSGSKDEVLTSAHQRHAQCPTYILAIFSRNAKRYEKKDADLPGSPPVKKEKKDKTDKRDSKSVKTKKRKGEPDESAVAEVPKSKKSKKNKCAGNAVKAFSKDIGQGVLASKGGDGLGQPLVTAWRPEMGKVWEACRHHSVLPSPLQSRNGWHIYHLNFKGISKRGCKNMRLGGDTVNTEEVDGVSSCRAAIRAAKGIVSDLGEDVAAKSRGLTELSRCHETTSERDVERLTRKFNLSLRIPITELQKSPGVRYTGTFHVIALRDWIQYIVSHGLWHVLLGLHNADGKRERAILREFWRLYRIAHPQHQLFDAIQKYAIDEGRLLPVLMHGDEGRGRKKSPFLVTSFHSVLGFGTNLANSERKRRKYLSMKLNYCGSTNTSRMISGCLPKMSKDEAALQDLLTYTTGDCWRMLEHGVLDADGQRYHAACINAVGDWMWLAKAGNLERSFSNVPKKPLVAGSRPKGICHLCLAGRPGFDFENLSSDPAWLGTLFTPGDEPWKSKPILLSLPHDPARAAGFFAYDVWHAFHLGLGKSFVAAVLACISDRFGASTVDARFLELTDLYLQFCDESREPAYITAITKESCGWPDRKTFPNGQWHKGHGTTTLLRFLESWFSKNNVADDLILSMCAEAVVVLNRCFHEMYASDLWLEVSACHRIGGFGMQFLCLYQRLALEAFSQSKALFAYLPKCHIVHHIMMGLAKTHVASLNPLTFGVQIDEDFIGKKSRVARRVAPTQVIKRVLQRSLQIAYADWQEAGYIK
;
A
#
# COMPACT_ATOMS: atom_id res chain seq x y z
N MET A 1 -9.28 -6.15 39.60
CA MET A 1 -8.57 -7.44 39.82
C MET A 1 -8.55 -7.87 41.28
N ILE A 2 -8.18 -7.01 42.24
CA ILE A 2 -8.07 -7.32 43.67
C ILE A 2 -9.28 -8.09 44.24
N GLN A 3 -10.52 -7.67 43.97
CA GLN A 3 -11.73 -8.40 44.39
C GLN A 3 -11.84 -9.86 43.88
N LYS A 4 -11.26 -10.19 42.71
CA LYS A 4 -11.19 -11.58 42.23
C LYS A 4 -10.11 -12.39 42.97
N SER A 5 -8.99 -11.77 43.33
CA SER A 5 -7.97 -12.38 44.19
C SER A 5 -8.51 -12.71 45.58
N GLY A 6 -9.30 -11.81 46.19
CA GLY A 6 -9.95 -12.06 47.49
C GLY A 6 -10.86 -13.29 47.48
N LYS A 7 -11.73 -13.43 46.46
CA LYS A 7 -12.60 -14.62 46.34
C LYS A 7 -11.83 -15.92 46.11
N ILE A 8 -10.72 -15.89 45.35
CA ILE A 8 -9.85 -17.07 45.16
C ILE A 8 -9.16 -17.45 46.47
N ARG A 9 -8.64 -16.47 47.24
CA ARG A 9 -8.03 -16.71 48.57
C ARG A 9 -9.02 -17.31 49.58
N SER A 10 -10.31 -16.95 49.53
CA SER A 10 -11.36 -17.58 50.35
C SER A 10 -11.54 -19.06 49.98
N LEU A 11 -11.80 -19.33 48.70
CA LEU A 11 -12.11 -20.67 48.21
C LEU A 11 -10.96 -21.66 48.45
N VAL A 12 -9.70 -21.22 48.28
CA VAL A 12 -8.53 -22.06 48.54
C VAL A 12 -8.36 -22.42 50.02
N ARG A 13 -8.79 -21.56 50.96
CA ARG A 13 -8.77 -21.88 52.40
C ARG A 13 -9.85 -22.89 52.77
N GLU A 14 -11.09 -22.67 52.31
CA GLU A 14 -12.19 -23.63 52.51
C GLU A 14 -11.82 -25.03 51.98
N ILE A 15 -11.18 -25.08 50.80
CA ILE A 15 -10.64 -26.31 50.23
C ILE A 15 -9.52 -26.92 51.10
N ALA A 16 -8.57 -26.11 51.60
CA ALA A 16 -7.46 -26.59 52.42
C ALA A 16 -7.90 -27.15 53.78
N ASP A 17 -8.92 -26.57 54.40
CA ASP A 17 -9.48 -27.07 55.67
C ASP A 17 -10.26 -28.38 55.48
N VAL A 18 -11.00 -28.53 54.36
CA VAL A 18 -11.65 -29.81 54.01
C VAL A 18 -10.63 -30.94 53.81
N TYR A 19 -9.45 -30.65 53.26
CA TYR A 19 -8.37 -31.63 53.06
C TYR A 19 -7.57 -31.97 54.33
N SER A 20 -7.92 -31.44 55.51
CA SER A 20 -7.20 -31.69 56.77
C SER A 20 -7.32 -33.11 57.33
N LYS A 21 -8.23 -33.95 56.82
CA LYS A 21 -8.63 -35.24 57.43
C LYS A 21 -8.18 -36.50 56.67
N SER A 22 -7.12 -36.43 55.86
CA SER A 22 -6.58 -37.61 55.15
C SER A 22 -5.08 -37.50 54.87
N ASP A 23 -4.31 -38.44 55.44
CA ASP A 23 -2.84 -38.43 55.34
C ASP A 23 -2.32 -38.63 53.91
N VAL A 24 -3.10 -39.29 53.06
CA VAL A 24 -2.78 -39.49 51.62
C VAL A 24 -2.69 -38.15 50.88
N LEU A 25 -3.37 -37.11 51.35
CA LEU A 25 -3.51 -35.82 50.67
C LEU A 25 -2.60 -34.71 51.23
N GLN A 26 -1.85 -34.98 52.31
CA GLN A 26 -0.81 -34.09 52.86
C GLN A 26 0.19 -33.59 51.80
N LYS A 27 0.54 -34.45 50.83
CA LYS A 27 1.49 -34.13 49.75
C LYS A 27 0.92 -33.10 48.75
N SER A 28 -0.39 -33.14 48.50
CA SER A 28 -1.09 -32.16 47.65
C SER A 28 -1.34 -30.85 48.39
N LYS A 29 -1.58 -30.90 49.71
CA LYS A 29 -1.64 -29.70 50.56
C LYS A 29 -0.35 -28.89 50.47
N ARG A 30 0.82 -29.52 50.67
CA ARG A 30 2.13 -28.84 50.53
C ARG A 30 2.34 -28.22 49.14
N GLN A 31 1.92 -28.89 48.06
CA GLN A 31 2.01 -28.29 46.71
C GLN A 31 1.12 -27.04 46.55
N LEU A 32 -0.07 -27.01 47.17
CA LEU A 32 -0.93 -25.83 47.18
C LEU A 32 -0.36 -24.70 48.05
N GLU A 33 0.26 -25.02 49.18
CA GLU A 33 0.94 -24.06 50.05
C GLU A 33 2.17 -23.44 49.35
N ASP A 34 2.98 -24.25 48.66
CA ASP A 34 4.09 -23.80 47.81
C ASP A 34 3.61 -22.89 46.66
N GLU A 35 2.45 -23.16 46.04
CA GLU A 35 1.87 -22.28 45.02
C GLU A 35 1.35 -20.96 45.62
N LEU A 36 0.77 -21.01 46.82
CA LEU A 36 0.29 -19.83 47.54
C LEU A 36 1.46 -18.91 47.93
N GLN A 37 2.56 -19.48 48.43
CA GLN A 37 3.74 -18.71 48.82
C GLN A 37 4.44 -18.04 47.61
N LYS A 38 4.44 -18.70 46.43
CA LYS A 38 4.87 -18.08 45.17
C LYS A 38 3.95 -16.92 44.74
N LEU A 39 2.64 -17.04 44.95
CA LEU A 39 1.66 -15.99 44.64
C LEU A 39 1.79 -14.78 45.56
N ASP A 40 1.99 -14.99 46.87
CA ASP A 40 2.19 -13.89 47.82
C ASP A 40 3.56 -13.20 47.62
N GLY A 41 4.61 -13.94 47.26
CA GLY A 41 5.88 -13.36 46.80
C GLY A 41 5.75 -12.50 45.54
N GLN A 42 4.83 -12.83 44.62
CA GLN A 42 4.49 -11.96 43.48
C GLN A 42 3.62 -10.76 43.92
N TYR A 43 2.78 -10.93 44.94
CA TYR A 43 1.95 -9.86 45.50
C TYR A 43 2.80 -8.78 46.17
N ASP A 44 3.85 -9.14 46.91
CA ASP A 44 4.78 -8.18 47.51
C ASP A 44 5.68 -7.48 46.48
N VAL A 45 6.03 -8.15 45.38
CA VAL A 45 6.66 -7.46 44.22
C VAL A 45 5.68 -6.44 43.61
N CYS A 46 4.39 -6.77 43.49
CA CYS A 46 3.38 -5.80 43.07
C CYS A 46 3.21 -4.65 44.06
N ASN A 47 3.17 -4.89 45.37
CA ASN A 47 3.09 -3.85 46.39
C ASN A 47 4.32 -2.93 46.37
N ASN A 48 5.53 -3.48 46.23
CA ASN A 48 6.76 -2.68 46.09
C ASN A 48 6.79 -1.85 44.79
N VAL A 49 6.16 -2.33 43.72
CA VAL A 49 5.95 -1.55 42.48
C VAL A 49 4.89 -0.46 42.68
N MET A 50 3.86 -0.70 43.50
CA MET A 50 2.82 0.30 43.84
C MET A 50 3.33 1.37 44.81
N ALA A 51 4.17 1.05 45.78
CA ALA A 51 4.86 2.03 46.63
C ALA A 51 5.81 2.94 45.81
N LYS A 52 6.52 2.37 44.83
CA LYS A 52 7.23 3.15 43.79
C LYS A 52 6.29 3.90 42.84
N GLY A 53 5.00 3.57 42.84
CA GLY A 53 3.92 4.29 42.19
C GLY A 53 3.42 5.52 42.98
N GLU A 54 3.60 5.56 44.30
CA GLU A 54 3.24 6.74 45.11
C GLU A 54 4.28 7.86 44.96
N VAL A 55 5.55 7.51 44.79
CA VAL A 55 6.61 8.43 44.30
C VAL A 55 6.24 9.03 42.92
N LEU A 56 5.50 8.27 42.09
CA LEU A 56 4.98 8.74 40.80
C LEU A 56 3.76 9.68 40.91
N ASN A 57 3.07 9.72 42.06
CA ASN A 57 2.07 10.77 42.32
C ASN A 57 2.75 12.09 42.74
N GLY A 58 3.86 12.03 43.49
CA GLY A 58 4.71 13.22 43.73
C GLY A 58 5.29 13.84 42.45
N LEU A 59 5.44 13.06 41.39
CA LEU A 59 5.85 13.53 40.06
C LEU A 59 4.74 14.21 39.24
N ARG A 60 3.51 14.36 39.77
CA ARG A 60 2.46 15.18 39.11
C ARG A 60 2.61 16.68 39.34
N SER A 61 3.42 17.11 40.30
CA SER A 61 3.84 18.50 40.51
C SER A 61 5.19 18.85 39.86
N GLY A 62 5.92 17.86 39.33
CA GLY A 62 7.16 18.08 38.60
C GLY A 62 6.94 18.78 37.25
N SER A 63 7.93 19.52 36.78
CA SER A 63 7.80 20.24 35.50
C SER A 63 7.84 19.27 34.30
N LYS A 64 7.29 19.68 33.16
CA LYS A 64 7.32 18.86 31.93
C LYS A 64 8.75 18.55 31.44
N ASP A 65 9.72 19.39 31.76
CA ASP A 65 11.09 19.20 31.30
C ASP A 65 11.85 18.13 32.13
N GLU A 66 11.57 17.96 33.45
CA GLU A 66 12.21 16.90 34.27
C GLU A 66 11.90 15.48 33.75
N VAL A 67 10.63 15.23 33.41
CA VAL A 67 10.19 13.93 32.86
C VAL A 67 10.90 13.64 31.53
N LEU A 68 11.07 14.67 30.68
CA LEU A 68 11.82 14.60 29.43
C LEU A 68 13.32 14.36 29.65
N THR A 69 13.96 15.04 30.60
CA THR A 69 15.37 14.82 30.97
C THR A 69 15.59 13.37 31.40
N SER A 70 14.70 12.81 32.22
CA SER A 70 14.79 11.39 32.63
C SER A 70 14.66 10.41 31.46
N ALA A 71 13.96 10.79 30.38
CA ALA A 71 13.81 9.97 29.18
C ALA A 71 15.04 10.11 28.26
N HIS A 72 15.56 11.33 28.09
CA HIS A 72 16.79 11.60 27.33
C HIS A 72 18.00 10.92 27.98
N GLN A 73 18.17 10.99 29.30
CA GLN A 73 19.24 10.28 30.03
C GLN A 73 19.20 8.77 29.80
N ARG A 74 18.00 8.16 29.80
CA ARG A 74 17.83 6.72 29.54
C ARG A 74 18.07 6.33 28.06
N HIS A 75 17.78 7.22 27.12
CA HIS A 75 18.06 6.98 25.69
C HIS A 75 19.48 7.37 25.25
N ALA A 76 20.19 8.24 25.97
CA ALA A 76 21.59 8.62 25.69
C ALA A 76 22.58 7.46 25.88
N GLN A 77 22.18 6.35 26.51
CA GLN A 77 22.97 5.12 26.59
C GLN A 77 22.81 4.22 25.33
N CYS A 78 22.00 4.63 24.35
CA CYS A 78 21.75 3.86 23.14
C CYS A 78 22.77 4.20 22.03
N PRO A 79 23.53 3.22 21.48
CA PRO A 79 24.53 3.45 20.43
C PRO A 79 24.01 3.97 19.09
N THR A 80 22.68 4.09 18.93
CA THR A 80 22.00 4.44 17.68
C THR A 80 21.15 5.71 17.79
N TYR A 81 21.25 6.44 18.91
CA TYR A 81 20.40 7.59 19.23
C TYR A 81 20.44 8.74 18.19
N ILE A 82 21.53 8.88 17.42
CA ILE A 82 21.57 9.73 16.21
C ILE A 82 20.38 9.42 15.27
N LEU A 83 20.13 8.15 14.99
CA LEU A 83 19.04 7.71 14.12
C LEU A 83 17.67 8.01 14.77
N ALA A 84 17.56 7.89 16.10
CA ALA A 84 16.36 8.33 16.83
C ALA A 84 16.12 9.86 16.75
N ILE A 85 17.17 10.68 16.68
CA ILE A 85 17.05 12.12 16.42
C ILE A 85 16.58 12.39 14.97
N PHE A 86 17.03 11.60 14.00
CA PHE A 86 16.55 11.69 12.62
C PHE A 86 15.09 11.24 12.46
N SER A 87 14.69 10.20 13.19
CA SER A 87 13.42 9.48 12.98
C SER A 87 12.32 9.77 14.00
N ARG A 88 12.59 10.44 15.14
CA ARG A 88 11.56 10.65 16.21
C ARG A 88 11.56 12.05 16.85
N ASN A 89 12.72 12.65 17.17
CA ASN A 89 12.76 13.75 18.16
C ASN A 89 12.84 15.21 17.65
N ALA A 90 13.15 15.48 16.38
CA ALA A 90 13.51 16.84 15.93
C ALA A 90 12.38 17.91 15.95
N LYS A 91 11.13 17.53 16.20
CA LYS A 91 9.94 18.41 16.08
C LYS A 91 10.01 19.71 16.89
N ARG A 92 10.62 19.72 18.09
CA ARG A 92 10.78 20.93 18.95
C ARG A 92 11.57 22.03 18.23
N TYR A 93 12.42 21.68 17.25
CA TYR A 93 13.37 22.58 16.61
C TYR A 93 13.06 22.92 15.13
N GLU A 94 12.19 22.17 14.44
CA GLU A 94 11.76 22.52 13.07
C GLU A 94 10.94 23.82 13.02
N LYS A 95 10.27 24.22 14.11
CA LYS A 95 9.41 25.41 14.16
C LYS A 95 10.14 26.74 13.87
N LYS A 96 11.48 26.80 14.04
CA LYS A 96 12.30 27.99 13.74
C LYS A 96 12.73 28.14 12.27
N ASP A 97 12.57 27.12 11.41
CA ASP A 97 12.95 27.22 9.97
C ASP A 97 11.92 28.01 9.14
N ALA A 98 10.77 28.39 9.70
CA ALA A 98 9.75 29.20 9.02
C ALA A 98 10.11 30.70 8.94
N ASP A 99 10.81 31.21 9.95
CA ASP A 99 10.96 32.65 10.21
C ASP A 99 12.32 33.22 9.76
N LEU A 100 13.09 32.46 8.97
CA LEU A 100 14.40 32.90 8.46
C LEU A 100 14.26 33.84 7.24
N PRO A 101 15.06 34.92 7.15
CA PRO A 101 15.03 35.83 6.01
C PRO A 101 15.45 35.13 4.72
N GLY A 102 14.72 35.38 3.64
CA GLY A 102 14.84 34.69 2.35
C GLY A 102 13.63 33.83 1.97
N SER A 103 12.70 33.60 2.90
CA SER A 103 11.33 33.16 2.58
C SER A 103 10.54 34.33 1.96
N PRO A 104 9.95 34.19 0.75
CA PRO A 104 9.05 35.22 0.21
C PRO A 104 7.79 35.31 1.09
N PRO A 105 7.26 36.51 1.37
CA PRO A 105 6.20 36.69 2.35
C PRO A 105 4.91 35.98 1.92
N VAL A 106 4.39 35.13 2.80
CA VAL A 106 3.08 34.49 2.62
C VAL A 106 2.00 35.55 2.86
N LYS A 107 1.56 36.23 1.80
CA LYS A 107 0.36 37.06 1.84
C LYS A 107 -0.83 36.18 2.26
N LYS A 108 -1.29 36.37 3.50
CA LYS A 108 -2.62 35.92 3.94
C LYS A 108 -3.66 36.81 3.25
N GLU A 109 -4.12 36.40 2.08
CA GLU A 109 -5.29 37.03 1.47
C GLU A 109 -6.53 36.73 2.32
N LYS A 110 -6.94 37.70 3.15
CA LYS A 110 -8.33 37.78 3.59
C LYS A 110 -9.21 37.94 2.35
N LYS A 111 -10.12 37.01 2.11
CA LYS A 111 -11.21 37.19 1.15
C LYS A 111 -12.36 37.96 1.81
N ASP A 112 -12.18 39.26 1.96
CA ASP A 112 -13.32 40.16 2.18
C ASP A 112 -14.06 40.39 0.84
N LYS A 113 -15.40 40.42 0.89
CA LYS A 113 -16.28 40.62 -0.28
C LYS A 113 -16.74 42.07 -0.33
N THR A 114 -16.45 42.80 -1.41
CA THR A 114 -17.18 44.05 -1.75
C THR A 114 -17.10 44.38 -3.25
N ASP A 115 -17.93 45.34 -3.65
CA ASP A 115 -18.48 45.55 -5.01
C ASP A 115 -17.59 46.07 -6.16
N LYS A 116 -18.11 45.79 -7.37
CA LYS A 116 -18.18 46.61 -8.60
C LYS A 116 -17.35 47.93 -8.67
N ARG A 117 -16.54 48.11 -9.73
CA ARG A 117 -16.88 48.90 -10.95
C ARG A 117 -15.71 49.06 -11.95
N ASP A 118 -16.10 49.19 -13.22
CA ASP A 118 -15.50 49.91 -14.37
C ASP A 118 -14.02 50.39 -14.35
N SER A 119 -13.22 50.02 -15.37
CA SER A 119 -13.04 50.87 -16.58
C SER A 119 -11.80 50.60 -17.48
N LYS A 120 -12.01 50.83 -18.79
CA LYS A 120 -11.10 51.36 -19.85
C LYS A 120 -9.55 51.15 -19.83
N SER A 121 -9.08 50.35 -20.81
CA SER A 121 -8.05 50.63 -21.85
C SER A 121 -6.76 51.45 -21.59
N VAL A 122 -5.64 51.01 -22.18
CA VAL A 122 -4.74 51.83 -23.04
C VAL A 122 -3.82 50.94 -23.93
N LYS A 123 -3.31 51.48 -25.06
CA LYS A 123 -2.30 50.84 -25.95
C LYS A 123 -1.07 51.75 -26.13
N THR A 124 0.13 51.16 -26.19
CA THR A 124 1.39 51.77 -26.70
C THR A 124 2.23 50.67 -27.37
N LYS A 125 2.66 50.70 -28.65
CA LYS A 125 3.36 51.68 -29.52
C LYS A 125 4.89 51.53 -29.55
N LYS A 126 5.40 50.87 -30.60
CA LYS A 126 6.67 51.09 -31.38
C LYS A 126 6.37 50.52 -32.79
N ARG A 127 6.42 51.26 -33.92
CA ARG A 127 7.59 51.78 -34.69
C ARG A 127 8.59 50.65 -34.96
N LYS A 128 8.64 49.99 -36.14
CA LYS A 128 8.71 50.37 -37.59
C LYS A 128 10.13 50.75 -38.04
N GLY A 129 10.59 50.09 -39.11
CA GLY A 129 11.91 50.20 -39.75
C GLY A 129 12.07 49.02 -40.73
N GLU A 130 11.99 49.32 -42.03
CA GLU A 130 12.16 48.43 -43.20
C GLU A 130 13.44 48.87 -43.97
N PRO A 131 13.89 48.24 -45.08
CA PRO A 131 13.34 47.08 -45.81
C PRO A 131 14.38 45.92 -45.97
N ASP A 132 14.23 44.85 -46.76
CA ASP A 132 13.09 44.33 -47.55
C ASP A 132 12.99 42.78 -47.34
N GLU A 133 12.80 41.81 -48.27
CA GLU A 133 12.59 41.70 -49.74
C GLU A 133 11.82 40.36 -49.97
N SER A 134 10.87 40.17 -50.89
CA SER A 134 10.06 41.11 -51.69
C SER A 134 8.70 40.48 -52.08
N ALA A 135 8.73 39.33 -52.77
CA ALA A 135 7.59 38.56 -53.30
C ALA A 135 7.85 37.04 -53.13
N VAL A 136 7.05 36.05 -53.57
CA VAL A 136 5.89 35.87 -54.49
C VAL A 136 4.98 34.82 -53.79
N ALA A 137 3.64 34.74 -53.85
CA ALA A 137 2.64 35.17 -54.84
C ALA A 137 1.27 35.59 -54.22
N GLU A 138 0.22 35.54 -55.03
CA GLU A 138 -1.21 35.76 -54.76
C GLU A 138 -1.88 34.54 -54.04
N VAL A 139 -3.03 34.55 -53.33
CA VAL A 139 -4.31 35.33 -53.37
C VAL A 139 -5.25 34.85 -54.53
N PRO A 140 -6.62 34.77 -54.43
CA PRO A 140 -7.57 35.29 -53.43
C PRO A 140 -8.71 34.39 -52.86
N LYS A 141 -9.06 34.64 -51.59
CA LYS A 141 -10.40 35.04 -51.04
C LYS A 141 -11.73 34.42 -51.58
N SER A 142 -12.53 33.85 -50.68
CA SER A 142 -13.89 34.36 -50.32
C SER A 142 -14.29 33.86 -48.91
N LYS A 143 -15.04 34.50 -47.99
CA LYS A 143 -16.03 35.62 -47.90
C LYS A 143 -17.53 35.30 -48.13
N LYS A 144 -18.21 34.86 -47.06
CA LYS A 144 -19.57 35.25 -46.53
C LYS A 144 -19.89 34.29 -45.35
N SER A 145 -20.42 34.61 -44.15
CA SER A 145 -21.16 35.73 -43.50
C SER A 145 -22.68 35.50 -43.29
N LYS A 146 -23.23 36.02 -42.16
CA LYS A 146 -24.61 35.91 -41.58
C LYS A 146 -24.77 34.75 -40.54
N LYS A 147 -25.19 35.01 -39.28
CA LYS A 147 -26.56 35.23 -38.69
C LYS A 147 -27.42 33.93 -38.69
N ASN A 148 -28.23 33.58 -37.67
CA ASN A 148 -28.53 34.19 -36.35
C ASN A 148 -29.26 33.20 -35.40
N LYS A 149 -29.24 33.49 -34.08
CA LYS A 149 -30.30 33.30 -33.05
C LYS A 149 -31.11 31.97 -32.88
N CYS A 150 -30.97 31.40 -31.68
CA CYS A 150 -32.03 31.08 -30.68
C CYS A 150 -33.08 29.94 -30.87
N ALA A 151 -33.47 29.36 -29.72
CA ALA A 151 -34.59 28.44 -29.45
C ALA A 151 -34.54 27.04 -30.11
N GLY A 152 -35.18 25.99 -29.58
CA GLY A 152 -35.83 25.87 -28.26
C GLY A 152 -36.97 24.85 -28.23
N ASN A 153 -36.78 23.72 -27.53
CA ASN A 153 -37.75 22.69 -27.11
C ASN A 153 -38.95 22.33 -28.02
N ALA A 154 -38.96 21.09 -28.51
CA ALA A 154 -40.19 20.33 -28.78
C ALA A 154 -39.97 18.83 -28.50
N VAL A 155 -41.03 18.10 -28.13
CA VAL A 155 -41.02 16.67 -27.78
C VAL A 155 -42.24 15.99 -28.45
N LYS A 156 -42.13 14.68 -28.70
CA LYS A 156 -43.10 13.77 -29.34
C LYS A 156 -43.12 13.78 -30.88
N ALA A 157 -42.60 12.72 -31.48
CA ALA A 157 -43.35 11.83 -32.38
C ALA A 157 -42.49 10.61 -32.78
N PHE A 158 -42.87 9.41 -32.35
CA PHE A 158 -43.24 8.26 -33.20
C PHE A 158 -43.35 6.96 -32.38
N SER A 159 -44.35 6.16 -32.73
CA SER A 159 -44.63 4.81 -32.20
C SER A 159 -45.64 4.16 -33.15
N LYS A 160 -45.55 2.84 -33.35
CA LYS A 160 -46.42 2.01 -34.24
C LYS A 160 -46.30 2.33 -35.74
N ASP A 161 -46.53 1.40 -36.68
CA ASP A 161 -46.57 -0.09 -36.65
C ASP A 161 -45.60 -0.55 -37.80
N ILE A 162 -45.16 -1.81 -37.96
CA ILE A 162 -45.82 -3.04 -38.48
C ILE A 162 -44.73 -4.15 -38.34
N GLY A 163 -44.99 -5.46 -38.18
CA GLY A 163 -46.23 -6.24 -38.16
C GLY A 163 -45.93 -7.74 -37.97
N GLN A 164 -46.98 -8.55 -37.77
CA GLN A 164 -46.89 -9.92 -37.23
C GLN A 164 -46.56 -11.02 -38.26
N GLY A 165 -46.08 -12.16 -37.76
CA GLY A 165 -46.14 -13.48 -38.39
C GLY A 165 -46.24 -14.57 -37.31
N VAL A 166 -47.15 -15.55 -37.46
CA VAL A 166 -47.54 -16.49 -36.38
C VAL A 166 -47.70 -17.92 -36.92
N LEU A 167 -47.47 -18.90 -36.03
CA LEU A 167 -47.87 -20.33 -35.99
C LEU A 167 -46.62 -21.20 -35.69
N ALA A 168 -46.45 -21.96 -34.59
CA ALA A 168 -47.29 -22.69 -33.62
C ALA A 168 -47.39 -24.21 -33.88
N SER A 169 -46.82 -25.02 -32.99
CA SER A 169 -47.34 -26.35 -32.63
C SER A 169 -46.65 -26.97 -31.38
N LYS A 170 -47.48 -27.68 -30.59
CA LYS A 170 -47.27 -28.88 -29.73
C LYS A 170 -45.82 -29.41 -29.55
N GLY A 171 -45.39 -29.92 -28.39
CA GLY A 171 -46.08 -30.22 -27.11
C GLY A 171 -45.59 -31.55 -26.52
N GLY A 172 -45.58 -31.73 -25.19
CA GLY A 172 -45.23 -33.00 -24.53
C GLY A 172 -44.80 -32.86 -23.06
N ASP A 173 -45.39 -33.68 -22.18
CA ASP A 173 -45.15 -33.68 -20.73
C ASP A 173 -44.01 -34.63 -20.28
N GLY A 174 -43.48 -34.41 -19.08
CA GLY A 174 -42.48 -35.30 -18.45
C GLY A 174 -42.32 -35.05 -16.94
N LEU A 175 -42.80 -35.98 -16.12
CA LEU A 175 -42.75 -35.91 -14.64
C LEU A 175 -41.35 -36.24 -14.10
N GLY A 176 -40.94 -35.61 -12.98
CA GLY A 176 -39.58 -35.79 -12.44
C GLY A 176 -39.26 -35.12 -11.09
N GLN A 177 -40.07 -35.36 -10.05
CA GLN A 177 -39.64 -35.27 -8.63
C GLN A 177 -39.49 -36.71 -8.08
N PRO A 178 -38.78 -36.98 -6.96
CA PRO A 178 -38.53 -36.12 -5.78
C PRO A 178 -37.00 -36.05 -5.43
N LEU A 179 -36.46 -35.76 -4.24
CA LEU A 179 -36.94 -35.88 -2.85
C LEU A 179 -36.15 -34.93 -1.90
N VAL A 180 -36.82 -34.41 -0.87
CA VAL A 180 -36.21 -33.68 0.25
C VAL A 180 -36.13 -34.58 1.47
N THR A 181 -34.99 -34.63 2.16
CA THR A 181 -34.90 -35.17 3.53
C THR A 181 -33.77 -34.47 4.30
N ALA A 182 -34.00 -34.23 5.59
CA ALA A 182 -33.02 -33.61 6.48
C ALA A 182 -31.98 -34.64 6.99
N TRP A 183 -30.96 -34.20 7.74
CA TRP A 183 -30.59 -34.82 9.04
C TRP A 183 -29.54 -34.00 9.83
N ARG A 184 -29.72 -34.01 11.15
CA ARG A 184 -28.80 -33.62 12.26
C ARG A 184 -29.47 -34.10 13.56
N PRO A 185 -28.76 -34.27 14.69
CA PRO A 185 -27.31 -34.18 14.90
C PRO A 185 -26.72 -35.49 15.48
N GLU A 186 -25.42 -35.53 15.76
CA GLU A 186 -24.86 -36.19 16.95
C GLU A 186 -23.57 -35.50 17.40
N MET A 187 -23.26 -35.59 18.71
CA MET A 187 -21.94 -35.36 19.28
C MET A 187 -21.52 -36.61 20.04
N GLY A 188 -20.42 -37.28 19.66
CA GLY A 188 -19.97 -38.45 20.40
C GLY A 188 -18.61 -39.00 19.95
N LYS A 189 -17.72 -39.19 20.94
CA LYS A 189 -16.67 -40.22 21.00
C LYS A 189 -15.79 -40.46 19.74
N VAL A 190 -14.64 -39.78 19.67
CA VAL A 190 -13.34 -40.47 19.62
C VAL A 190 -12.35 -39.67 20.48
N TRP A 191 -11.82 -40.27 21.55
CA TRP A 191 -10.82 -39.62 22.42
C TRP A 191 -9.73 -40.62 22.89
N GLU A 192 -9.29 -41.50 21.99
CA GLU A 192 -8.36 -42.57 22.37
C GLU A 192 -7.47 -43.03 21.19
N ALA A 193 -6.32 -42.36 20.99
CA ALA A 193 -5.28 -42.75 20.01
C ALA A 193 -3.91 -42.04 20.22
N CYS A 194 -3.42 -41.89 21.46
CA CYS A 194 -2.07 -41.36 21.73
C CYS A 194 -1.47 -41.86 23.07
N ARG A 195 -0.93 -43.08 23.09
CA ARG A 195 0.03 -43.54 24.12
C ARG A 195 1.10 -44.43 23.49
N HIS A 196 2.32 -44.32 24.03
CA HIS A 196 3.55 -45.03 23.61
C HIS A 196 4.06 -44.64 22.19
N HIS A 197 5.37 -44.63 21.90
CA HIS A 197 6.54 -44.96 22.74
C HIS A 197 7.47 -43.77 23.00
N SER A 198 8.30 -43.91 24.02
CA SER A 198 9.38 -42.97 24.39
C SER A 198 10.74 -43.67 24.21
N VAL A 199 11.71 -43.00 23.57
CA VAL A 199 13.13 -43.37 23.63
C VAL A 199 13.98 -42.09 23.72
N LEU A 200 14.91 -42.06 24.66
CA LEU A 200 15.99 -41.06 24.78
C LEU A 200 17.32 -41.71 24.38
N PRO A 201 18.32 -40.90 24.01
CA PRO A 201 19.59 -41.02 24.72
C PRO A 201 20.09 -39.69 25.31
N SER A 202 21.08 -39.80 26.21
CA SER A 202 21.58 -38.74 27.10
C SER A 202 22.94 -38.16 26.65
N PRO A 203 23.58 -37.21 27.38
CA PRO A 203 24.52 -36.25 26.79
C PRO A 203 26.00 -36.64 26.80
N LEU A 204 26.80 -35.91 26.01
CA LEU A 204 28.27 -35.85 26.09
C LEU A 204 28.76 -34.45 26.51
N GLN A 205 29.92 -34.39 27.18
CA GLN A 205 30.49 -33.18 27.77
C GLN A 205 31.84 -32.78 27.14
N SER A 206 31.99 -31.50 26.79
CA SER A 206 33.27 -30.75 26.79
C SER A 206 32.95 -29.28 26.46
N ARG A 207 33.03 -28.34 27.41
CA ARG A 207 34.23 -27.65 27.97
C ARG A 207 34.74 -26.50 27.08
N ASN A 208 35.19 -25.44 27.75
CA ASN A 208 35.70 -24.15 27.26
C ASN A 208 34.62 -23.19 26.71
N GLY A 209 34.45 -21.95 27.23
CA GLY A 209 35.16 -21.39 28.38
C GLY A 209 35.11 -19.87 28.59
N TRP A 210 34.07 -19.14 28.19
CA TRP A 210 33.98 -17.69 28.42
C TRP A 210 32.60 -17.27 28.96
N HIS A 211 32.51 -17.08 30.28
CA HIS A 211 31.29 -16.61 30.94
C HIS A 211 31.28 -15.08 31.08
N ILE A 212 30.46 -14.40 30.27
CA ILE A 212 30.04 -13.03 30.54
C ILE A 212 28.66 -13.08 31.22
N TYR A 213 28.54 -12.47 32.39
CA TYR A 213 27.32 -12.47 33.21
C TYR A 213 26.21 -11.62 32.59
N HIS A 214 25.33 -12.25 31.79
CA HIS A 214 24.06 -11.62 31.41
C HIS A 214 23.07 -11.66 32.58
N LEU A 215 22.94 -10.54 33.29
CA LEU A 215 21.89 -10.30 34.30
C LEU A 215 20.50 -10.49 33.67
N ASN A 216 19.84 -11.59 34.04
CA ASN A 216 18.65 -12.07 33.38
C ASN A 216 17.38 -11.38 33.94
N PHE A 217 17.08 -10.18 33.46
CA PHE A 217 15.93 -9.36 33.88
C PHE A 217 14.56 -9.93 33.45
N LYS A 218 14.22 -11.14 33.92
CA LYS A 218 12.85 -11.69 33.94
C LYS A 218 11.99 -10.96 34.99
N GLY A 219 11.78 -9.66 34.82
CA GLY A 219 11.13 -8.83 35.84
C GLY A 219 10.49 -7.53 35.36
N ILE A 220 10.49 -7.24 34.05
CA ILE A 220 9.74 -6.11 33.48
C ILE A 220 8.76 -6.69 32.46
N SER A 221 7.50 -6.25 32.53
CA SER A 221 6.42 -6.78 31.69
C SER A 221 6.79 -6.68 30.20
N LYS A 222 6.65 -7.79 29.46
CA LYS A 222 6.58 -7.74 28.00
C LYS A 222 5.49 -6.74 27.63
N ARG A 223 5.87 -5.58 27.06
CA ARG A 223 4.92 -4.67 26.39
C ARG A 223 4.48 -5.38 25.12
N GLY A 224 3.49 -6.25 25.28
CA GLY A 224 2.94 -7.07 24.22
C GLY A 224 2.48 -6.21 23.06
N CYS A 225 2.64 -6.76 21.87
CA CYS A 225 2.24 -6.18 20.59
C CYS A 225 0.88 -5.47 20.69
N LYS A 226 0.87 -4.12 20.64
CA LYS A 226 -0.38 -3.34 20.49
C LYS A 226 -0.89 -3.34 19.03
N ASN A 227 -0.24 -4.07 18.13
CA ASN A 227 -0.70 -4.31 16.76
C ASN A 227 -1.79 -5.39 16.75
N MET A 228 -2.94 -5.07 17.35
CA MET A 228 -4.15 -5.90 17.32
C MET A 228 -5.35 -5.01 17.01
N ARG A 229 -5.48 -4.65 15.74
CA ARG A 229 -6.71 -4.15 15.11
C ARG A 229 -6.91 -4.95 13.82
N LEU A 230 -8.11 -5.48 13.63
CA LEU A 230 -8.44 -6.30 12.47
C LEU A 230 -8.76 -5.40 11.27
N GLY A 231 -8.42 -5.86 10.08
CA GLY A 231 -8.98 -5.36 8.83
C GLY A 231 -8.39 -4.07 8.24
N GLY A 232 -7.52 -4.21 7.24
CA GLY A 232 -7.17 -3.14 6.30
C GLY A 232 -5.71 -2.70 6.41
N ASP A 233 -4.85 -3.30 5.59
CA ASP A 233 -3.39 -3.30 5.71
C ASP A 233 -2.70 -1.99 5.27
N THR A 234 -3.19 -0.84 5.75
CA THR A 234 -2.44 0.43 5.72
C THR A 234 -1.81 0.68 7.09
N VAL A 235 -0.49 0.86 7.11
CA VAL A 235 0.27 1.18 8.33
C VAL A 235 -0.30 2.42 9.03
N ASN A 236 -0.43 2.35 10.37
CA ASN A 236 -0.96 3.44 11.19
C ASN A 236 -0.16 4.73 10.99
N THR A 237 -0.82 5.82 10.62
CA THR A 237 -0.19 7.15 10.53
C THR A 237 -0.06 7.87 11.89
N GLU A 238 -0.01 7.11 12.99
CA GLU A 238 0.55 7.56 14.26
C GLU A 238 2.09 7.38 14.31
N GLU A 239 2.72 6.98 13.20
CA GLU A 239 4.14 7.28 12.95
C GLU A 239 4.41 8.79 13.12
N VAL A 240 4.96 9.17 14.27
CA VAL A 240 5.53 10.50 14.56
C VAL A 240 6.44 10.91 13.40
N ASP A 241 6.19 12.06 12.75
CA ASP A 241 6.84 12.52 11.50
C ASP A 241 8.35 12.23 11.38
N GLY A 242 8.69 11.02 10.92
CA GLY A 242 10.01 10.42 11.16
C GLY A 242 11.09 10.74 10.14
N VAL A 243 11.12 11.98 9.62
CA VAL A 243 12.19 12.44 8.72
C VAL A 243 12.46 13.91 9.00
N SER A 244 13.43 14.20 9.87
CA SER A 244 13.87 15.58 10.13
C SER A 244 14.75 16.16 9.00
N SER A 245 14.96 17.48 9.00
CA SER A 245 16.05 18.08 8.21
C SER A 245 17.39 17.85 8.91
N CYS A 246 18.50 17.76 8.16
CA CYS A 246 19.83 17.63 8.79
C CYS A 246 20.17 18.82 9.70
N ARG A 247 19.61 20.01 9.44
CA ARG A 247 19.69 21.17 10.34
C ARG A 247 18.92 20.95 11.64
N ALA A 248 17.69 20.45 11.55
CA ALA A 248 16.86 20.18 12.72
C ALA A 248 17.44 19.06 13.60
N ALA A 249 18.09 18.05 13.00
CA ALA A 249 18.84 17.02 13.73
C ALA A 249 20.05 17.61 14.47
N ILE A 250 20.84 18.48 13.83
CA ILE A 250 21.96 19.20 14.46
C ILE A 250 21.47 20.09 15.62
N ARG A 251 20.39 20.86 15.43
CA ARG A 251 19.80 21.68 16.50
C ARG A 251 19.28 20.85 17.68
N ALA A 252 18.65 19.71 17.39
CA ALA A 252 18.20 18.78 18.42
C ALA A 252 19.39 18.21 19.20
N ALA A 253 20.46 17.80 18.52
CA ALA A 253 21.69 17.35 19.18
C ALA A 253 22.33 18.47 20.03
N LYS A 254 22.42 19.70 19.53
CA LYS A 254 22.90 20.87 20.32
C LYS A 254 22.08 21.08 21.59
N GLY A 255 20.75 21.02 21.49
CA GLY A 255 19.87 21.08 22.66
C GLY A 255 20.16 19.96 23.65
N ILE A 256 20.10 18.70 23.20
CA ILE A 256 20.28 17.53 24.08
C ILE A 256 21.68 17.51 24.74
N VAL A 257 22.73 17.94 24.03
CA VAL A 257 24.08 18.06 24.61
C VAL A 257 24.16 19.19 25.64
N SER A 258 23.46 20.32 25.43
CA SER A 258 23.33 21.39 26.41
C SER A 258 22.50 20.99 27.63
N ASP A 259 21.47 20.15 27.44
CA ASP A 259 20.56 19.69 28.50
C ASP A 259 21.17 18.58 29.38
N LEU A 260 22.09 17.77 28.82
CA LEU A 260 22.69 16.60 29.48
C LEU A 260 24.16 16.74 29.88
N GLY A 261 24.88 17.71 29.30
CA GLY A 261 26.35 17.81 29.40
C GLY A 261 27.08 16.86 28.43
N GLU A 262 28.29 17.24 28.02
CA GLU A 262 29.06 16.47 27.02
C GLU A 262 29.43 15.06 27.49
N ASP A 263 29.74 14.85 28.78
CA ASP A 263 30.13 13.54 29.32
C ASP A 263 29.00 12.50 29.31
N VAL A 264 27.75 12.96 29.47
CA VAL A 264 26.56 12.10 29.35
C VAL A 264 26.25 11.87 27.88
N ALA A 265 26.37 12.90 27.05
CA ALA A 265 26.15 12.80 25.61
C ALA A 265 27.17 11.91 24.89
N ALA A 266 28.44 11.89 25.33
CA ALA A 266 29.51 11.08 24.75
C ALA A 266 29.27 9.55 24.89
N LYS A 267 28.42 9.14 25.84
CA LYS A 267 27.95 7.75 25.98
C LYS A 267 27.03 7.33 24.83
N SER A 268 26.42 8.31 24.15
CA SER A 268 25.72 8.11 22.89
C SER A 268 26.68 8.25 21.71
N ARG A 269 26.93 7.14 21.01
CA ARG A 269 27.88 7.07 19.88
C ARG A 269 27.62 8.17 18.84
N GLY A 270 28.45 9.20 18.85
CA GLY A 270 28.45 10.30 17.88
C GLY A 270 27.48 11.46 18.13
N LEU A 271 26.74 11.48 19.25
CA LEU A 271 25.80 12.56 19.56
C LEU A 271 26.54 13.91 19.72
N THR A 272 27.68 13.89 20.41
CA THR A 272 28.54 15.06 20.62
C THR A 272 29.16 15.56 19.31
N GLU A 273 29.51 14.68 18.36
CA GLU A 273 29.91 15.16 17.03
C GLU A 273 28.75 15.71 16.20
N LEU A 274 27.51 15.22 16.41
CA LEU A 274 26.33 15.75 15.71
C LEU A 274 25.94 17.15 16.20
N SER A 275 26.10 17.46 17.49
CA SER A 275 25.89 18.82 18.02
C SER A 275 26.95 19.80 17.49
N ARG A 276 28.21 19.33 17.35
CA ARG A 276 29.35 20.09 16.82
C ARG A 276 29.33 20.28 15.29
N CYS A 277 28.38 19.69 14.56
CA CYS A 277 28.20 19.91 13.12
C CYS A 277 27.61 21.29 12.80
N HIS A 278 27.92 21.82 11.61
CA HIS A 278 27.50 23.16 11.21
C HIS A 278 26.23 23.15 10.35
N GLU A 279 25.32 24.10 10.57
CA GLU A 279 23.97 24.07 9.96
C GLU A 279 23.97 24.49 8.48
N THR A 280 24.91 25.33 8.04
CA THR A 280 25.00 25.71 6.62
C THR A 280 25.45 24.52 5.77
N THR A 281 26.35 23.69 6.28
CA THR A 281 26.94 22.50 5.65
C THR A 281 26.31 21.17 6.07
N SER A 282 25.17 21.19 6.77
CA SER A 282 24.57 20.03 7.47
C SER A 282 24.52 18.72 6.67
N GLU A 283 24.15 18.75 5.38
CA GLU A 283 24.08 17.57 4.50
C GLU A 283 25.47 16.98 4.15
N ARG A 284 26.55 17.75 4.30
CA ARG A 284 27.95 17.30 4.14
C ARG A 284 28.46 16.68 5.45
N ASP A 285 28.15 17.33 6.57
CA ASP A 285 28.74 17.01 7.88
C ASP A 285 28.04 15.79 8.52
N VAL A 286 26.71 15.73 8.46
CA VAL A 286 25.94 14.52 8.81
C VAL A 286 26.41 13.33 7.97
N GLU A 287 26.59 13.50 6.67
CA GLU A 287 27.06 12.43 5.78
C GLU A 287 28.52 12.01 6.05
N ARG A 288 29.32 12.85 6.72
CA ARG A 288 30.63 12.44 7.28
C ARG A 288 30.45 11.60 8.54
N LEU A 289 29.53 11.97 9.43
CA LEU A 289 29.22 11.19 10.65
C LEU A 289 28.59 9.83 10.33
N THR A 290 27.62 9.76 9.41
CA THR A 290 27.05 8.51 8.90
C THR A 290 28.14 7.53 8.47
N ARG A 291 29.16 8.04 7.74
CA ARG A 291 30.30 7.24 7.28
C ARG A 291 31.31 6.91 8.38
N LYS A 292 31.50 7.78 9.38
CA LYS A 292 32.33 7.51 10.59
C LYS A 292 31.73 6.40 11.47
N PHE A 293 30.41 6.35 11.57
CA PHE A 293 29.70 5.49 12.54
C PHE A 293 28.95 4.31 11.93
N ASN A 294 29.06 4.08 10.61
CA ASN A 294 28.38 3.00 9.86
C ASN A 294 26.83 3.07 9.87
N LEU A 295 26.24 4.26 10.01
CA LEU A 295 24.80 4.47 10.20
C LEU A 295 23.99 4.47 8.87
N SER A 296 24.35 3.58 7.94
CA SER A 296 23.73 3.44 6.62
C SER A 296 24.06 2.07 6.04
N LEU A 297 23.11 1.48 5.31
CA LEU A 297 23.40 0.30 4.48
C LEU A 297 24.53 0.66 3.51
N ARG A 298 25.53 -0.21 3.38
CA ARG A 298 26.77 0.03 2.61
C ARG A 298 26.60 -0.39 1.15
N ILE A 299 25.54 0.12 0.53
CA ILE A 299 25.18 -0.16 -0.86
C ILE A 299 25.75 0.96 -1.75
N PRO A 300 26.48 0.64 -2.84
CA PRO A 300 26.93 1.61 -3.81
C PRO A 300 25.81 2.52 -4.37
N ILE A 301 26.19 3.73 -4.79
CA ILE A 301 25.33 4.64 -5.53
C ILE A 301 26.07 5.06 -6.79
N THR A 302 25.61 4.61 -7.95
CA THR A 302 26.21 4.90 -9.26
C THR A 302 25.81 6.30 -9.71
N GLU A 303 26.74 7.05 -10.30
CA GLU A 303 26.46 8.30 -11.00
C GLU A 303 26.24 8.00 -12.50
N LEU A 304 25.15 8.50 -13.08
CA LEU A 304 24.81 8.28 -14.48
C LEU A 304 25.22 9.47 -15.34
N GLN A 305 25.75 9.16 -16.52
CA GLN A 305 25.78 10.12 -17.62
C GLN A 305 24.35 10.41 -18.07
N LYS A 306 24.11 11.64 -18.53
CA LYS A 306 22.79 12.11 -18.98
C LYS A 306 22.74 12.12 -20.50
N SER A 307 21.65 11.66 -21.08
CA SER A 307 21.41 11.84 -22.51
C SER A 307 21.19 13.32 -22.86
N PRO A 308 21.50 13.75 -24.10
CA PRO A 308 21.11 15.06 -24.60
C PRO A 308 19.60 15.31 -24.43
N GLY A 309 19.24 16.51 -23.99
CA GLY A 309 17.85 16.90 -23.73
C GLY A 309 17.38 16.73 -22.27
N VAL A 310 18.13 16.03 -21.41
CA VAL A 310 17.87 16.00 -19.96
C VAL A 310 17.95 17.42 -19.38
N ARG A 311 16.89 17.83 -18.68
CA ARG A 311 16.73 19.20 -18.16
C ARG A 311 17.15 19.35 -16.69
N TYR A 312 17.22 18.26 -15.94
CA TYR A 312 17.72 18.28 -14.57
C TYR A 312 19.23 18.61 -14.53
N THR A 313 19.57 19.73 -13.90
CA THR A 313 20.95 20.26 -13.88
C THR A 313 21.85 19.57 -12.85
N GLY A 314 21.31 19.10 -11.73
CA GLY A 314 22.07 18.40 -10.68
C GLY A 314 22.64 17.06 -11.15
N THR A 315 23.52 16.44 -10.36
CA THR A 315 24.10 15.13 -10.72
C THR A 315 23.06 14.01 -10.57
N PHE A 316 23.11 13.05 -11.50
CA PHE A 316 22.11 12.00 -11.66
C PHE A 316 22.64 10.70 -11.04
N HIS A 317 21.86 10.06 -10.16
CA HIS A 317 22.31 8.93 -9.35
C HIS A 317 21.25 7.83 -9.29
N VAL A 318 21.71 6.59 -9.16
CA VAL A 318 20.91 5.37 -9.05
C VAL A 318 21.56 4.34 -8.13
N ILE A 319 20.82 3.32 -7.74
CA ILE A 319 21.30 2.12 -7.04
C ILE A 319 20.86 0.90 -7.86
N ALA A 320 21.82 0.04 -8.20
CA ALA A 320 21.58 -1.19 -8.93
C ALA A 320 20.75 -2.20 -8.12
N LEU A 321 19.93 -3.02 -8.81
CA LEU A 321 19.31 -4.20 -8.21
C LEU A 321 20.39 -5.17 -7.75
N ARG A 322 21.42 -5.37 -8.60
CA ARG A 322 22.55 -6.25 -8.27
C ARG A 322 23.26 -5.85 -6.99
N ASP A 323 23.44 -4.55 -6.76
CA ASP A 323 24.16 -4.06 -5.59
C ASP A 323 23.31 -4.19 -4.30
N TRP A 324 21.98 -4.06 -4.40
CA TRP A 324 21.05 -4.45 -3.31
C TRP A 324 21.12 -5.94 -3.01
N ILE A 325 21.04 -6.80 -4.03
CA ILE A 325 21.05 -8.26 -3.82
C ILE A 325 22.41 -8.72 -3.30
N GLN A 326 23.53 -8.18 -3.80
CA GLN A 326 24.87 -8.46 -3.26
C GLN A 326 24.96 -8.09 -1.78
N TYR A 327 24.46 -6.92 -1.36
CA TYR A 327 24.43 -6.53 0.04
C TYR A 327 23.63 -7.54 0.89
N ILE A 328 22.44 -7.93 0.45
CA ILE A 328 21.54 -8.86 1.16
C ILE A 328 22.17 -10.25 1.30
N VAL A 329 22.74 -10.77 0.22
CA VAL A 329 23.38 -12.08 0.17
C VAL A 329 24.63 -12.10 1.07
N SER A 330 25.51 -11.10 0.97
CA SER A 330 26.73 -11.00 1.80
C SER A 330 26.47 -10.79 3.31
N HIS A 331 25.24 -10.47 3.72
CA HIS A 331 24.84 -10.38 5.14
C HIS A 331 23.95 -11.56 5.60
N GLY A 332 23.71 -12.56 4.75
CA GLY A 332 22.86 -13.72 5.07
C GLY A 332 21.36 -13.43 5.13
N LEU A 333 20.91 -12.30 4.57
CA LEU A 333 19.55 -11.76 4.72
C LEU A 333 18.58 -12.18 3.60
N TRP A 334 18.99 -13.10 2.72
CA TRP A 334 18.17 -13.65 1.63
C TRP A 334 16.79 -14.14 2.12
N HIS A 335 16.77 -14.80 3.28
CA HIS A 335 15.58 -15.31 3.95
C HIS A 335 14.49 -14.26 4.22
N VAL A 336 14.88 -12.99 4.43
CA VAL A 336 13.96 -11.86 4.67
C VAL A 336 13.13 -11.57 3.41
N LEU A 337 13.75 -11.67 2.23
CA LEU A 337 13.07 -11.50 0.94
C LEU A 337 12.06 -12.62 0.63
N LEU A 338 12.11 -13.73 1.36
CA LEU A 338 11.18 -14.85 1.26
C LEU A 338 10.15 -14.91 2.40
N GLY A 339 10.11 -13.90 3.29
CA GLY A 339 9.16 -13.82 4.39
C GLY A 339 9.44 -14.77 5.56
N LEU A 340 10.69 -15.22 5.70
CA LEU A 340 11.18 -16.01 6.82
C LEU A 340 11.82 -15.10 7.88
N HIS A 341 11.75 -15.49 9.16
CA HIS A 341 12.32 -14.72 10.29
C HIS A 341 13.76 -15.13 10.66
N ASN A 342 14.25 -16.25 10.11
CA ASN A 342 15.61 -16.75 10.27
C ASN A 342 16.03 -17.39 8.95
N ALA A 343 17.35 -17.52 8.73
CA ALA A 343 17.89 -18.27 7.59
C ALA A 343 17.59 -19.78 7.70
N ASP A 344 17.23 -20.38 6.57
CA ASP A 344 16.95 -21.80 6.36
C ASP A 344 17.15 -22.11 4.86
N GLY A 345 18.41 -22.23 4.42
CA GLY A 345 18.78 -22.39 3.01
C GLY A 345 18.16 -23.63 2.32
N LYS A 346 17.69 -24.62 3.09
CA LYS A 346 16.92 -25.76 2.53
C LYS A 346 15.50 -25.32 2.19
N ARG A 347 14.84 -24.58 3.08
CA ARG A 347 13.48 -24.08 2.89
C ARG A 347 13.41 -22.92 1.91
N GLU A 348 14.39 -22.03 1.92
CA GLU A 348 14.52 -20.92 0.95
C GLU A 348 14.52 -21.46 -0.49
N ARG A 349 15.40 -22.43 -0.79
CA ARG A 349 15.48 -23.08 -2.10
C ARG A 349 14.20 -23.84 -2.45
N ALA A 350 13.54 -24.47 -1.48
CA ALA A 350 12.28 -25.17 -1.72
C ALA A 350 11.10 -24.21 -2.02
N ILE A 351 11.05 -23.06 -1.34
CA ILE A 351 10.05 -22.00 -1.59
C ILE A 351 10.24 -21.42 -3.00
N LEU A 352 11.46 -21.09 -3.40
CA LEU A 352 11.72 -20.49 -4.72
C LEU A 352 11.47 -21.49 -5.87
N ARG A 353 11.86 -22.77 -5.71
CA ARG A 353 11.54 -23.81 -6.71
C ARG A 353 10.04 -24.02 -6.89
N GLU A 354 9.28 -24.05 -5.79
CA GLU A 354 7.82 -24.18 -5.87
C GLU A 354 7.17 -22.94 -6.49
N PHE A 355 7.68 -21.74 -6.21
CA PHE A 355 7.26 -20.52 -6.90
C PHE A 355 7.47 -20.63 -8.42
N TRP A 356 8.66 -21.00 -8.87
CA TRP A 356 8.96 -21.07 -10.30
C TRP A 356 8.23 -22.21 -11.01
N ARG A 357 7.99 -23.34 -10.33
CA ARG A 357 7.14 -24.43 -10.83
C ARG A 357 5.72 -23.94 -11.12
N LEU A 358 5.11 -23.20 -10.19
CA LEU A 358 3.78 -22.62 -10.37
C LEU A 358 3.78 -21.50 -11.43
N TYR A 359 4.81 -20.65 -11.45
CA TYR A 359 4.97 -19.60 -12.47
C TYR A 359 5.09 -20.17 -13.89
N ARG A 360 5.76 -21.32 -14.05
CA ARG A 360 5.88 -22.02 -15.35
C ARG A 360 4.54 -22.61 -15.80
N ILE A 361 3.72 -23.11 -14.88
CA ILE A 361 2.37 -23.61 -15.18
C ILE A 361 1.43 -22.45 -15.56
N ALA A 362 1.53 -21.30 -14.88
CA ALA A 362 0.73 -20.13 -15.18
C ALA A 362 1.15 -19.43 -16.50
N HIS A 363 2.44 -19.41 -16.82
CA HIS A 363 3.02 -18.64 -17.93
C HIS A 363 4.04 -19.48 -18.74
N PRO A 364 3.59 -20.54 -19.44
CA PRO A 364 4.49 -21.48 -20.12
C PRO A 364 5.27 -20.89 -21.31
N GLN A 365 4.80 -19.78 -21.91
CA GLN A 365 5.47 -19.08 -23.02
C GLN A 365 6.41 -17.94 -22.56
N HIS A 366 6.73 -17.86 -21.26
CA HIS A 366 7.54 -16.77 -20.72
C HIS A 366 9.04 -17.02 -20.96
N GLN A 367 9.71 -16.09 -21.64
CA GLN A 367 11.15 -16.12 -22.02
C GLN A 367 12.14 -16.27 -20.85
N LEU A 368 11.65 -16.26 -19.61
CA LEU A 368 12.47 -16.44 -18.42
C LEU A 368 13.00 -17.87 -18.33
N PHE A 369 12.25 -18.87 -18.81
CA PHE A 369 12.67 -20.27 -18.76
C PHE A 369 13.80 -20.57 -19.76
N ASP A 370 13.78 -19.93 -20.93
CA ASP A 370 14.89 -19.94 -21.89
C ASP A 370 16.16 -19.33 -21.26
N ALA A 371 16.02 -18.21 -20.53
CA ALA A 371 17.13 -17.58 -19.82
C ALA A 371 17.66 -18.45 -18.66
N ILE A 372 16.77 -19.08 -17.87
CA ILE A 372 17.13 -20.03 -16.81
C ILE A 372 17.96 -21.19 -17.38
N GLN A 373 17.54 -21.77 -18.50
CA GLN A 373 18.27 -22.85 -19.17
C GLN A 373 19.60 -22.36 -19.76
N LYS A 374 19.58 -21.28 -20.54
CA LYS A 374 20.76 -20.70 -21.23
C LYS A 374 21.88 -20.34 -20.25
N TYR A 375 21.53 -19.83 -19.07
CA TYR A 375 22.48 -19.36 -18.06
C TYR A 375 22.63 -20.32 -16.86
N ALA A 376 22.09 -21.55 -16.96
CA ALA A 376 22.18 -22.60 -15.95
C ALA A 376 21.79 -22.17 -14.52
N ILE A 377 20.71 -21.39 -14.39
CA ILE A 377 20.30 -20.75 -13.14
C ILE A 377 19.64 -21.76 -12.18
N ASP A 378 20.13 -21.88 -10.94
CA ASP A 378 19.42 -22.61 -9.89
C ASP A 378 18.13 -21.86 -9.51
N GLU A 379 16.97 -22.36 -9.91
CA GLU A 379 15.66 -21.82 -9.54
C GLU A 379 15.47 -21.72 -8.02
N GLY A 380 16.22 -22.49 -7.22
CA GLY A 380 16.26 -22.35 -5.76
C GLY A 380 16.97 -21.09 -5.25
N ARG A 381 17.68 -20.35 -6.10
CA ARG A 381 18.37 -19.09 -5.78
C ARG A 381 18.00 -17.93 -6.73
N LEU A 382 16.94 -18.11 -7.51
CA LEU A 382 16.37 -17.07 -8.37
C LEU A 382 15.20 -16.38 -7.66
N LEU A 383 15.33 -15.10 -7.32
CA LEU A 383 14.29 -14.32 -6.66
C LEU A 383 13.32 -13.68 -7.67
N PRO A 384 11.99 -13.89 -7.56
CA PRO A 384 11.02 -13.09 -8.28
C PRO A 384 10.90 -11.69 -7.68
N VAL A 385 11.20 -10.66 -8.47
CA VAL A 385 11.06 -9.25 -8.08
C VAL A 385 10.12 -8.49 -9.01
N LEU A 386 9.52 -7.44 -8.46
CA LEU A 386 8.71 -6.46 -9.18
C LEU A 386 9.45 -5.12 -9.24
N MET A 387 9.34 -4.44 -10.37
CA MET A 387 9.79 -3.05 -10.51
C MET A 387 8.62 -2.10 -10.28
N HIS A 388 8.76 -1.18 -9.34
CA HIS A 388 7.76 -0.19 -8.99
C HIS A 388 8.21 1.24 -9.36
N GLY A 389 7.26 2.12 -9.69
CA GLY A 389 7.49 3.57 -9.65
C GLY A 389 6.22 4.42 -9.57
N ASP A 390 6.30 5.59 -8.92
CA ASP A 390 5.19 6.58 -8.88
C ASP A 390 5.68 8.02 -8.59
N GLU A 391 4.86 9.04 -8.90
CA GLU A 391 5.13 10.47 -8.65
C GLU A 391 4.51 10.98 -7.34
N GLY A 392 5.23 10.79 -6.24
CA GLY A 392 4.94 11.44 -4.95
C GLY A 392 5.11 12.97 -4.97
N ARG A 393 4.88 13.62 -3.82
CA ARG A 393 4.88 15.10 -3.70
C ARG A 393 6.15 15.65 -3.05
N GLY A 394 7.08 16.11 -3.88
CA GLY A 394 8.32 16.79 -3.51
C GLY A 394 8.16 18.26 -3.09
N ARG A 395 9.26 19.02 -3.16
CA ARG A 395 9.34 20.42 -2.68
C ARG A 395 8.34 21.33 -3.42
N LYS A 396 7.74 22.30 -2.72
CA LYS A 396 6.64 23.14 -3.24
C LYS A 396 5.44 22.34 -3.82
N LYS A 397 5.20 21.12 -3.32
CA LYS A 397 4.19 20.16 -3.83
C LYS A 397 4.40 19.72 -5.30
N SER A 398 5.60 19.88 -5.86
CA SER A 398 5.90 19.37 -7.20
C SER A 398 5.80 17.84 -7.24
N PRO A 399 5.52 17.23 -8.40
CA PRO A 399 5.74 15.80 -8.60
C PRO A 399 7.21 15.44 -8.33
N PHE A 400 7.44 14.23 -7.83
CA PHE A 400 8.76 13.66 -7.54
C PHE A 400 8.67 12.14 -7.72
N LEU A 401 9.26 11.62 -8.79
CA LEU A 401 9.34 10.18 -9.05
C LEU A 401 10.25 9.53 -8.02
N VAL A 402 9.87 8.34 -7.54
CA VAL A 402 10.78 7.35 -6.98
C VAL A 402 10.51 6.01 -7.69
N THR A 403 11.58 5.29 -8.03
CA THR A 403 11.53 3.90 -8.52
C THR A 403 12.18 2.97 -7.51
N SER A 404 11.64 1.75 -7.39
CA SER A 404 12.06 0.76 -6.42
C SER A 404 11.87 -0.65 -6.94
N PHE A 405 12.58 -1.60 -6.33
CA PHE A 405 12.33 -3.03 -6.47
C PHE A 405 11.77 -3.60 -5.18
N HIS A 406 11.04 -4.70 -5.28
CA HIS A 406 10.73 -5.54 -4.13
C HIS A 406 10.57 -6.99 -4.52
N SER A 407 10.77 -7.89 -3.55
CA SER A 407 10.37 -9.29 -3.70
C SER A 407 8.85 -9.38 -3.87
N VAL A 408 8.42 -10.34 -4.68
CA VAL A 408 7.03 -10.81 -4.75
C VAL A 408 6.61 -11.46 -3.41
N LEU A 409 7.56 -12.10 -2.74
CA LEU A 409 7.38 -12.79 -1.45
C LEU A 409 7.62 -11.84 -0.27
N GLY A 410 7.00 -12.14 0.88
CA GLY A 410 7.25 -11.46 2.13
C GLY A 410 6.45 -12.03 3.29
N PHE A 411 6.23 -11.25 4.35
CA PHE A 411 5.74 -11.76 5.63
C PHE A 411 4.22 -12.07 5.69
N GLY A 412 3.46 -11.78 4.63
CA GLY A 412 2.00 -11.94 4.52
C GLY A 412 1.24 -10.62 4.68
N THR A 413 -0.08 -10.69 4.62
CA THR A 413 -1.06 -9.68 5.06
C THR A 413 -1.37 -9.86 6.55
N ASN A 414 -1.92 -8.86 7.25
CA ASN A 414 -2.28 -9.05 8.66
C ASN A 414 -3.44 -10.05 8.80
N LEU A 415 -4.40 -10.02 7.86
CA LEU A 415 -5.56 -10.91 7.86
C LEU A 415 -5.14 -12.38 7.69
N ALA A 416 -4.43 -12.74 6.61
CA ALA A 416 -3.92 -14.09 6.41
C ALA A 416 -3.00 -14.55 7.56
N ASN A 417 -2.21 -13.63 8.14
CA ASN A 417 -1.38 -13.95 9.30
C ASN A 417 -2.20 -14.25 10.57
N SER A 418 -3.32 -13.57 10.79
CA SER A 418 -4.22 -13.81 11.93
C SER A 418 -5.05 -15.09 11.79
N GLU A 419 -5.46 -15.45 10.57
CA GLU A 419 -6.33 -16.60 10.31
C GLU A 419 -5.56 -17.92 10.06
N ARG A 420 -4.24 -17.87 9.87
CA ARG A 420 -3.42 -19.05 9.54
C ARG A 420 -3.27 -20.04 10.72
N LYS A 421 -4.25 -20.93 10.85
CA LYS A 421 -4.31 -22.03 11.84
C LYS A 421 -3.15 -23.04 11.78
N ARG A 422 -2.41 -23.14 10.66
CA ARG A 422 -1.28 -24.09 10.47
C ARG A 422 -0.12 -23.46 9.71
N ARG A 423 1.12 -23.67 10.18
CA ARG A 423 2.34 -23.22 9.49
C ARG A 423 2.73 -24.22 8.38
N LYS A 424 2.35 -23.96 7.12
CA LYS A 424 2.87 -24.71 5.96
C LYS A 424 4.39 -24.52 5.85
N TYR A 425 5.13 -25.56 5.46
CA TYR A 425 6.57 -25.46 5.17
C TYR A 425 6.80 -24.52 3.96
N LEU A 426 6.16 -24.82 2.83
CA LEU A 426 6.12 -23.99 1.62
C LEU A 426 5.00 -22.92 1.70
N SER A 427 5.05 -22.04 2.70
CA SER A 427 4.13 -20.87 2.78
C SER A 427 4.74 -19.70 2.02
N MET A 428 4.31 -19.53 0.76
CA MET A 428 4.60 -18.37 -0.06
C MET A 428 3.57 -17.28 0.25
N LYS A 429 3.98 -16.15 0.84
CA LYS A 429 3.06 -15.09 1.28
C LYS A 429 3.34 -13.76 0.60
N LEU A 430 2.33 -12.90 0.55
CA LEU A 430 2.37 -11.54 0.03
C LEU A 430 3.34 -10.63 0.80
N ASN A 431 3.94 -9.65 0.11
CA ASN A 431 4.91 -8.70 0.68
C ASN A 431 4.26 -7.43 1.29
N TYR A 432 3.40 -7.62 2.31
CA TYR A 432 2.59 -6.55 2.93
C TYR A 432 2.98 -6.20 4.39
N CYS A 433 3.32 -7.19 5.23
CA CYS A 433 3.75 -6.95 6.61
C CYS A 433 5.24 -6.56 6.70
N GLY A 434 5.55 -5.54 7.51
CA GLY A 434 6.91 -5.05 7.78
C GLY A 434 7.01 -3.53 7.63
N SER A 435 8.20 -2.95 7.82
CA SER A 435 8.42 -1.56 7.39
C SER A 435 8.62 -1.52 5.87
N THR A 436 8.08 -0.50 5.22
CA THR A 436 8.33 -0.21 3.81
C THR A 436 9.82 0.03 3.52
N ASN A 437 10.61 0.52 4.47
CA ASN A 437 12.08 0.62 4.30
C ASN A 437 12.81 -0.73 4.47
N THR A 438 12.12 -1.78 4.95
CA THR A 438 12.65 -3.15 5.01
C THR A 438 12.27 -4.01 3.81
N SER A 439 11.12 -3.75 3.16
CA SER A 439 10.63 -4.56 2.04
C SER A 439 10.83 -3.94 0.65
N ARG A 440 11.06 -2.62 0.55
CA ARG A 440 11.23 -1.90 -0.73
C ARG A 440 12.65 -1.35 -0.87
N MET A 441 13.31 -1.73 -1.96
CA MET A 441 14.69 -1.39 -2.33
C MET A 441 14.67 -0.20 -3.30
N ILE A 442 15.10 1.00 -2.88
CA ILE A 442 15.10 2.17 -3.78
C ILE A 442 16.16 2.01 -4.87
N SER A 443 15.79 2.25 -6.13
CA SER A 443 16.67 2.21 -7.29
C SER A 443 16.96 3.61 -7.83
N GLY A 444 15.95 4.47 -7.98
CA GLY A 444 16.13 5.81 -8.53
C GLY A 444 15.08 6.82 -8.08
N CYS A 445 15.28 8.08 -8.43
CA CYS A 445 14.29 9.14 -8.23
C CYS A 445 14.55 10.33 -9.16
N LEU A 446 13.49 11.07 -9.55
CA LEU A 446 13.58 12.23 -10.44
C LEU A 446 12.71 13.41 -9.95
N PRO A 447 13.23 14.65 -9.96
CA PRO A 447 12.44 15.83 -9.69
C PRO A 447 11.53 16.21 -10.87
N LYS A 448 10.29 15.66 -10.83
CA LYS A 448 9.17 15.85 -11.78
C LYS A 448 9.39 15.24 -13.17
N MET A 449 8.70 14.12 -13.47
CA MET A 449 8.82 13.45 -14.78
C MET A 449 8.27 14.29 -15.94
N SER A 450 7.15 14.99 -15.73
CA SER A 450 6.41 15.72 -16.77
C SER A 450 7.11 16.99 -17.35
N LYS A 451 8.44 17.06 -17.23
CA LYS A 451 9.30 17.98 -17.98
C LYS A 451 10.59 17.32 -18.50
N ASP A 452 10.82 16.04 -18.23
CA ASP A 452 12.10 15.36 -18.46
C ASP A 452 11.89 13.86 -18.74
N GLU A 453 11.20 13.57 -19.85
CA GLU A 453 10.95 12.20 -20.30
C GLU A 453 12.26 11.49 -20.71
N ALA A 454 13.27 12.26 -21.16
CA ALA A 454 14.63 11.76 -21.41
C ALA A 454 15.26 11.17 -20.13
N ALA A 455 15.23 11.91 -19.01
CA ALA A 455 15.76 11.39 -17.74
C ALA A 455 15.00 10.16 -17.22
N LEU A 456 13.71 10.02 -17.53
CA LEU A 456 12.99 8.77 -17.26
C LEU A 456 13.52 7.62 -18.13
N GLN A 457 13.69 7.83 -19.44
CA GLN A 457 14.22 6.77 -20.32
C GLN A 457 15.67 6.39 -19.97
N ASP A 458 16.53 7.34 -19.59
CA ASP A 458 17.87 7.07 -19.07
C ASP A 458 17.80 6.16 -17.81
N LEU A 459 16.91 6.49 -16.87
CA LEU A 459 16.68 5.68 -15.66
C LEU A 459 16.19 4.28 -16.00
N LEU A 460 15.17 4.15 -16.86
CA LEU A 460 14.61 2.87 -17.25
C LEU A 460 15.62 2.03 -18.05
N THR A 461 16.43 2.64 -18.91
CA THR A 461 17.47 1.95 -19.69
C THR A 461 18.55 1.38 -18.78
N TYR A 462 19.05 2.15 -17.81
CA TYR A 462 19.97 1.62 -16.80
C TYR A 462 19.33 0.50 -15.98
N THR A 463 18.06 0.68 -15.58
CA THR A 463 17.33 -0.28 -14.74
C THR A 463 17.09 -1.61 -15.45
N THR A 464 16.64 -1.59 -16.72
CA THR A 464 16.58 -2.76 -17.60
C THR A 464 17.94 -3.45 -17.69
N GLY A 465 18.99 -2.70 -18.02
CA GLY A 465 20.33 -3.25 -18.19
C GLY A 465 20.88 -3.88 -16.92
N ASP A 466 20.51 -3.36 -15.74
CA ASP A 466 20.92 -3.96 -14.46
C ASP A 466 20.11 -5.19 -14.08
N CYS A 467 18.79 -5.18 -14.29
CA CYS A 467 17.95 -6.37 -14.15
C CYS A 467 18.43 -7.51 -15.07
N TRP A 468 18.85 -7.20 -16.30
CA TRP A 468 19.39 -8.21 -17.20
C TRP A 468 20.72 -8.78 -16.69
N ARG A 469 21.68 -7.94 -16.28
CA ARG A 469 22.95 -8.41 -15.66
C ARG A 469 22.72 -9.21 -14.38
N MET A 470 21.72 -8.85 -13.57
CA MET A 470 21.35 -9.55 -12.34
C MET A 470 20.72 -10.94 -12.62
N LEU A 471 20.04 -11.08 -13.76
CA LEU A 471 19.53 -12.38 -14.22
C LEU A 471 20.65 -13.22 -14.85
N GLU A 472 21.49 -12.63 -15.71
CA GLU A 472 22.52 -13.32 -16.50
C GLU A 472 23.76 -13.73 -15.67
N HIS A 473 24.25 -12.85 -14.79
CA HIS A 473 25.47 -13.10 -14.01
C HIS A 473 25.20 -13.36 -12.52
N GLY A 474 24.10 -12.84 -11.98
CA GLY A 474 23.79 -12.90 -10.54
C GLY A 474 24.84 -12.23 -9.65
N VAL A 475 24.86 -12.64 -8.38
CA VAL A 475 25.85 -12.27 -7.34
C VAL A 475 26.34 -13.53 -6.63
N LEU A 476 27.44 -13.43 -5.86
CA LEU A 476 27.98 -14.54 -5.07
C LEU A 476 27.83 -14.30 -3.56
N ASP A 477 27.59 -15.37 -2.78
CA ASP A 477 27.86 -15.37 -1.34
C ASP A 477 29.33 -15.71 -1.01
N ALA A 478 29.66 -15.75 0.28
CA ALA A 478 31.01 -16.08 0.75
C ALA A 478 31.42 -17.54 0.43
N ASP A 479 30.44 -18.44 0.22
CA ASP A 479 30.62 -19.86 -0.11
C ASP A 479 30.61 -20.10 -1.64
N GLY A 480 30.76 -19.03 -2.43
CA GLY A 480 30.80 -19.06 -3.90
C GLY A 480 29.48 -19.45 -4.56
N GLN A 481 28.36 -19.49 -3.83
CA GLN A 481 27.05 -19.84 -4.38
C GLN A 481 26.44 -18.64 -5.09
N ARG A 482 25.84 -18.88 -6.26
CA ARG A 482 25.29 -17.82 -7.11
C ARG A 482 23.79 -17.59 -6.85
N TYR A 483 23.41 -16.32 -6.71
CA TYR A 483 22.03 -15.87 -6.51
C TYR A 483 21.64 -14.91 -7.63
N HIS A 484 20.42 -15.08 -8.14
CA HIS A 484 19.89 -14.36 -9.29
C HIS A 484 18.59 -13.65 -8.91
N ALA A 485 18.18 -12.63 -9.67
CA ALA A 485 16.85 -12.04 -9.52
C ALA A 485 16.22 -11.77 -10.89
N ALA A 486 14.94 -12.13 -11.04
CA ALA A 486 14.15 -11.91 -12.26
C ALA A 486 13.08 -10.85 -12.00
N CYS A 487 13.15 -9.74 -12.74
CA CYS A 487 12.10 -8.73 -12.75
C CYS A 487 10.94 -9.20 -13.65
N ILE A 488 9.85 -9.67 -13.06
CA ILE A 488 8.75 -10.31 -13.81
C ILE A 488 7.71 -9.33 -14.36
N ASN A 489 7.47 -8.20 -13.69
CA ASN A 489 6.53 -7.16 -14.12
C ASN A 489 6.96 -5.77 -13.63
N ALA A 490 6.44 -4.75 -14.29
CA ALA A 490 6.39 -3.37 -13.81
C ALA A 490 5.01 -3.06 -13.18
N VAL A 491 5.00 -2.36 -12.05
CA VAL A 491 3.81 -1.98 -11.25
C VAL A 491 3.86 -0.49 -10.82
N GLY A 492 2.71 0.13 -10.60
CA GLY A 492 2.57 1.55 -10.20
C GLY A 492 1.17 2.08 -10.53
N ASP A 493 0.88 3.36 -10.28
CA ASP A 493 -0.31 3.98 -10.89
C ASP A 493 -0.23 3.91 -12.43
N TRP A 494 -1.39 3.86 -13.08
CA TRP A 494 -1.47 3.75 -14.53
C TRP A 494 -0.88 4.99 -15.24
N MET A 495 -0.82 6.16 -14.61
CA MET A 495 -0.10 7.32 -15.15
C MET A 495 1.43 7.20 -15.07
N TRP A 496 1.97 6.30 -14.23
CA TRP A 496 3.38 5.92 -14.28
C TRP A 496 3.61 4.84 -15.35
N LEU A 497 2.81 3.77 -15.33
CA LEU A 497 2.88 2.68 -16.31
C LEU A 497 2.74 3.20 -17.76
N ALA A 498 1.88 4.19 -18.02
CA ALA A 498 1.74 4.80 -19.34
C ALA A 498 2.98 5.57 -19.81
N LYS A 499 3.79 6.11 -18.88
CA LYS A 499 5.07 6.77 -19.21
C LYS A 499 6.19 5.74 -19.37
N ALA A 500 6.28 4.78 -18.45
CA ALA A 500 7.32 3.76 -18.44
C ALA A 500 7.17 2.74 -19.59
N GLY A 501 5.94 2.44 -19.98
CA GLY A 501 5.58 1.59 -21.12
C GLY A 501 5.31 2.34 -22.42
N ASN A 502 5.67 3.63 -22.54
CA ASN A 502 5.43 4.47 -23.73
C ASN A 502 3.98 4.36 -24.29
N LEU A 503 3.00 4.09 -23.44
CA LEU A 503 1.70 3.60 -23.86
C LEU A 503 0.94 4.67 -24.64
N GLU A 504 0.42 4.26 -25.78
CA GLU A 504 -0.51 5.04 -26.59
C GLU A 504 -1.94 4.91 -26.04
N ARG A 505 -2.27 3.77 -25.41
CA ARG A 505 -3.60 3.49 -24.85
C ARG A 505 -3.59 3.53 -23.32
N SER A 506 -4.45 4.37 -22.73
CA SER A 506 -4.61 4.56 -21.29
C SER A 506 -5.96 5.20 -20.96
N PHE A 507 -6.34 5.30 -19.68
CA PHE A 507 -7.54 6.06 -19.29
C PHE A 507 -7.51 7.55 -19.69
N SER A 508 -6.35 8.13 -20.03
CA SER A 508 -6.29 9.50 -20.55
C SER A 508 -6.89 9.64 -21.95
N ASN A 509 -7.10 8.52 -22.67
CA ASN A 509 -7.62 8.46 -24.03
C ASN A 509 -9.16 8.40 -24.11
N VAL A 510 -9.86 8.38 -22.96
CA VAL A 510 -11.32 8.24 -22.88
C VAL A 510 -12.02 9.41 -23.59
N PRO A 511 -13.01 9.14 -24.48
CA PRO A 511 -13.77 10.20 -25.15
C PRO A 511 -14.49 11.12 -24.15
N LYS A 512 -14.15 12.42 -24.17
CA LYS A 512 -14.80 13.46 -23.34
C LYS A 512 -15.91 14.23 -24.06
N LYS A 513 -16.24 13.79 -25.28
CA LYS A 513 -17.25 14.33 -26.19
C LYS A 513 -17.77 13.18 -27.05
N PRO A 514 -18.98 13.29 -27.64
CA PRO A 514 -19.43 12.37 -28.68
C PRO A 514 -18.39 12.21 -29.78
N LEU A 515 -18.20 10.98 -30.25
CA LEU A 515 -17.28 10.69 -31.35
C LEU A 515 -17.81 11.30 -32.65
N VAL A 516 -16.92 11.91 -33.42
CA VAL A 516 -17.24 12.40 -34.77
C VAL A 516 -17.25 11.19 -35.72
N ALA A 517 -18.14 11.19 -36.71
CA ALA A 517 -18.19 10.14 -37.73
C ALA A 517 -16.80 9.93 -38.38
N GLY A 518 -16.39 8.67 -38.55
CA GLY A 518 -15.07 8.30 -39.05
C GLY A 518 -13.89 8.46 -38.07
N SER A 519 -14.10 9.04 -36.88
CA SER A 519 -13.02 9.13 -35.89
C SER A 519 -12.62 7.76 -35.34
N ARG A 520 -11.31 7.51 -35.27
CA ARG A 520 -10.72 6.27 -34.75
C ARG A 520 -10.10 6.56 -33.37
N PRO A 521 -10.87 6.47 -32.26
CA PRO A 521 -10.30 6.66 -30.93
C PRO A 521 -9.23 5.59 -30.67
N LYS A 522 -8.19 5.95 -29.93
CA LYS A 522 -7.01 5.09 -29.78
C LYS A 522 -7.29 3.79 -29.02
N GLY A 523 -8.33 3.76 -28.18
CA GLY A 523 -8.58 2.77 -27.14
C GLY A 523 -8.02 3.24 -25.79
N ILE A 524 -8.60 2.73 -24.70
CA ILE A 524 -8.29 3.13 -23.32
C ILE A 524 -7.43 2.11 -22.56
N CYS A 525 -7.36 0.87 -23.03
CA CYS A 525 -6.67 -0.24 -22.37
C CYS A 525 -5.39 -0.62 -23.12
N HIS A 526 -4.32 -0.98 -22.42
CA HIS A 526 -3.11 -1.51 -23.06
C HIS A 526 -3.11 -3.04 -23.23
N LEU A 527 -4.04 -3.76 -22.60
CA LEU A 527 -4.16 -5.22 -22.73
C LEU A 527 -5.14 -5.66 -23.83
N CYS A 528 -6.09 -4.80 -24.22
CA CYS A 528 -7.11 -5.09 -25.24
C CYS A 528 -7.53 -3.84 -26.02
N LEU A 529 -8.49 -3.97 -26.93
CA LEU A 529 -8.98 -2.88 -27.79
C LEU A 529 -10.10 -2.03 -27.17
N ALA A 530 -10.42 -2.20 -25.88
CA ALA A 530 -11.52 -1.50 -25.22
C ALA A 530 -11.44 0.03 -25.36
N GLY A 531 -12.58 0.68 -25.61
CA GLY A 531 -12.68 2.11 -25.97
C GLY A 531 -12.36 2.41 -27.44
N ARG A 532 -12.27 1.39 -28.30
CA ARG A 532 -12.40 1.50 -29.77
C ARG A 532 -13.85 1.18 -30.19
N PRO A 533 -14.32 1.58 -31.39
CA PRO A 533 -15.68 1.29 -31.83
C PRO A 533 -15.94 -0.23 -31.86
N GLY A 534 -17.09 -0.67 -31.30
CA GLY A 534 -17.44 -2.08 -31.14
C GLY A 534 -16.84 -2.77 -29.90
N PHE A 535 -16.04 -2.05 -29.09
CA PHE A 535 -15.33 -2.60 -27.93
C PHE A 535 -15.56 -1.72 -26.69
N ASP A 536 -16.82 -1.59 -26.28
CA ASP A 536 -17.24 -0.69 -25.19
C ASP A 536 -16.65 -1.14 -23.84
N PHE A 537 -15.95 -0.24 -23.14
CA PHE A 537 -15.30 -0.57 -21.86
C PHE A 537 -16.29 -0.54 -20.68
N GLU A 538 -17.43 0.10 -20.90
CA GLU A 538 -18.60 0.21 -20.03
C GLU A 538 -19.42 -1.09 -19.97
N ASN A 539 -19.16 -2.05 -20.87
CA ASN A 539 -19.74 -3.39 -20.78
C ASN A 539 -19.05 -4.19 -19.66
N LEU A 540 -19.79 -4.40 -18.56
CA LEU A 540 -19.36 -5.10 -17.35
C LEU A 540 -19.95 -6.52 -17.20
N SER A 541 -20.58 -7.04 -18.26
CA SER A 541 -21.07 -8.42 -18.31
C SER A 541 -19.92 -9.43 -18.37
N SER A 542 -20.22 -10.71 -18.15
CA SER A 542 -19.26 -11.81 -18.18
C SER A 542 -18.68 -12.16 -19.56
N ASP A 543 -19.22 -11.58 -20.64
CA ASP A 543 -18.75 -11.82 -22.01
C ASP A 543 -18.78 -10.52 -22.86
N PRO A 544 -17.88 -9.56 -22.58
CA PRO A 544 -17.83 -8.30 -23.30
C PRO A 544 -17.01 -8.45 -24.60
N ALA A 545 -17.41 -7.77 -25.68
CA ALA A 545 -16.76 -7.88 -26.99
C ALA A 545 -15.23 -7.59 -26.97
N TRP A 546 -14.74 -6.77 -26.04
CA TRP A 546 -13.31 -6.50 -25.90
C TRP A 546 -12.50 -7.72 -25.40
N LEU A 547 -13.13 -8.73 -24.78
CA LEU A 547 -12.44 -9.91 -24.23
C LEU A 547 -11.69 -10.68 -25.32
N GLY A 548 -12.33 -10.90 -26.48
CA GLY A 548 -11.71 -11.53 -27.65
C GLY A 548 -10.59 -10.71 -28.30
N THR A 549 -10.30 -9.51 -27.78
CA THR A 549 -9.20 -8.64 -28.23
C THR A 549 -8.06 -8.52 -27.23
N LEU A 550 -8.04 -9.37 -26.20
CA LEU A 550 -6.90 -9.50 -25.29
C LEU A 550 -5.64 -9.91 -26.08
N PHE A 551 -4.61 -9.07 -26.02
CA PHE A 551 -3.29 -9.33 -26.61
C PHE A 551 -3.33 -9.75 -28.09
N THR A 552 -4.19 -9.11 -28.90
CA THR A 552 -4.32 -9.38 -30.34
C THR A 552 -2.95 -9.40 -31.03
N PRO A 553 -2.58 -10.47 -31.76
CA PRO A 553 -1.28 -10.55 -32.44
C PRO A 553 -1.04 -9.37 -33.38
N GLY A 554 0.13 -8.73 -33.25
CA GLY A 554 0.50 -7.54 -34.02
C GLY A 554 -0.08 -6.22 -33.52
N ASP A 555 -0.87 -6.20 -32.43
CA ASP A 555 -1.34 -4.96 -31.82
C ASP A 555 -0.28 -4.33 -30.91
N GLU A 556 0.15 -3.12 -31.24
CA GLU A 556 1.09 -2.33 -30.44
C GLU A 556 0.35 -1.27 -29.60
N PRO A 557 0.21 -1.46 -28.27
CA PRO A 557 -0.45 -0.48 -27.39
C PRO A 557 0.46 0.70 -26.99
N TRP A 558 1.66 0.80 -27.56
CA TRP A 558 2.71 1.78 -27.28
C TRP A 558 3.09 2.59 -28.53
N LYS A 559 3.63 3.80 -28.33
CA LYS A 559 4.14 4.65 -29.43
C LYS A 559 5.47 4.15 -30.00
N SER A 560 6.22 3.42 -29.19
CA SER A 560 7.51 2.80 -29.50
C SER A 560 7.77 1.70 -28.47
N LYS A 561 8.39 0.58 -28.88
CA LYS A 561 8.62 -0.56 -28.00
C LYS A 561 9.36 -0.13 -26.72
N PRO A 562 8.81 -0.34 -25.51
CA PRO A 562 9.43 0.11 -24.27
C PRO A 562 10.72 -0.65 -23.95
N ILE A 563 11.72 0.04 -23.40
CA ILE A 563 13.00 -0.57 -22.97
C ILE A 563 12.81 -1.62 -21.85
N LEU A 564 11.69 -1.58 -21.13
CA LEU A 564 11.34 -2.62 -20.15
C LEU A 564 10.97 -3.97 -20.82
N LEU A 565 10.52 -3.97 -22.08
CA LEU A 565 10.28 -5.18 -22.88
C LEU A 565 11.56 -5.75 -23.53
N SER A 566 12.74 -5.36 -23.03
CA SER A 566 14.00 -6.08 -23.21
C SER A 566 14.28 -7.05 -22.04
N LEU A 567 13.49 -6.99 -20.96
CA LEU A 567 13.48 -8.01 -19.90
C LEU A 567 12.70 -9.24 -20.37
N PRO A 568 12.89 -10.43 -19.77
CA PRO A 568 12.16 -11.63 -20.18
C PRO A 568 10.68 -11.43 -19.87
N HIS A 569 9.83 -11.67 -20.86
CA HIS A 569 8.37 -11.55 -20.73
C HIS A 569 7.69 -12.70 -21.48
N ASP A 570 6.36 -12.71 -21.46
CA ASP A 570 5.54 -13.54 -22.35
C ASP A 570 5.37 -12.79 -23.69
N PRO A 571 5.93 -13.26 -24.82
CA PRO A 571 5.89 -12.52 -26.09
C PRO A 571 4.47 -12.37 -26.64
N ALA A 572 3.61 -13.38 -26.43
CA ALA A 572 2.22 -13.35 -26.85
C ALA A 572 1.36 -12.41 -25.99
N ARG A 573 1.85 -12.02 -24.80
CA ARG A 573 1.15 -11.14 -23.85
C ARG A 573 2.04 -9.98 -23.35
N ALA A 574 2.92 -9.46 -24.21
CA ALA A 574 3.99 -8.54 -23.82
C ALA A 574 3.51 -7.28 -23.08
N ALA A 575 2.34 -6.74 -23.43
CA ALA A 575 1.72 -5.61 -22.73
C ALA A 575 1.37 -5.92 -21.25
N GLY A 576 1.19 -7.19 -20.90
CA GLY A 576 0.94 -7.67 -19.54
C GLY A 576 2.15 -7.57 -18.61
N PHE A 577 3.34 -7.26 -19.12
CA PHE A 577 4.48 -6.86 -18.29
C PHE A 577 4.15 -5.62 -17.44
N PHE A 578 3.31 -4.71 -17.96
CA PHE A 578 2.77 -3.55 -17.25
C PHE A 578 1.50 -3.96 -16.49
N ALA A 579 1.68 -4.56 -15.31
CA ALA A 579 0.60 -5.19 -14.55
C ALA A 579 -0.34 -4.17 -13.91
N TYR A 580 -1.64 -4.49 -13.88
CA TYR A 580 -2.67 -3.63 -13.29
C TYR A 580 -2.72 -3.75 -11.76
N ASP A 581 -2.65 -2.59 -11.08
CA ASP A 581 -2.81 -2.46 -9.64
C ASP A 581 -4.30 -2.43 -9.22
N VAL A 582 -4.71 -3.40 -8.39
CA VAL A 582 -6.06 -3.49 -7.82
C VAL A 582 -6.37 -2.35 -6.84
N TRP A 583 -5.36 -1.72 -6.24
CA TRP A 583 -5.55 -0.67 -5.24
C TRP A 583 -5.97 0.67 -5.86
N HIS A 584 -5.24 1.18 -6.84
CA HIS A 584 -5.65 2.34 -7.61
C HIS A 584 -6.91 2.05 -8.42
N ALA A 585 -7.10 0.84 -8.97
CA ALA A 585 -8.29 0.49 -9.74
C ALA A 585 -9.58 0.49 -8.88
N PHE A 586 -9.54 -0.13 -7.69
CA PHE A 586 -10.71 -0.24 -6.83
C PHE A 586 -10.71 0.75 -5.65
N HIS A 587 -9.75 0.62 -4.72
CA HIS A 587 -9.75 1.35 -3.44
C HIS A 587 -9.66 2.88 -3.60
N LEU A 588 -8.84 3.35 -4.55
CA LEU A 588 -8.78 4.76 -4.99
C LEU A 588 -9.44 4.96 -6.37
N GLY A 589 -10.45 4.15 -6.70
CA GLY A 589 -11.11 4.13 -8.00
C GLY A 589 -12.58 3.75 -7.92
N LEU A 590 -12.96 2.63 -8.54
CA LEU A 590 -14.36 2.22 -8.65
C LEU A 590 -15.06 2.10 -7.28
N GLY A 591 -14.43 1.43 -6.32
CA GLY A 591 -14.97 1.29 -4.96
C GLY A 591 -15.17 2.63 -4.26
N LYS A 592 -14.33 3.62 -4.57
CA LYS A 592 -14.41 4.97 -4.01
C LYS A 592 -15.66 5.72 -4.47
N SER A 593 -15.92 5.72 -5.79
CA SER A 593 -17.15 6.28 -6.37
C SER A 593 -18.39 5.51 -5.92
N PHE A 594 -18.32 4.17 -5.92
CA PHE A 594 -19.41 3.32 -5.45
C PHE A 594 -19.80 3.66 -4.01
N VAL A 595 -18.85 3.64 -3.07
CA VAL A 595 -19.11 4.00 -1.66
C VAL A 595 -19.67 5.42 -1.53
N ALA A 596 -19.12 6.41 -2.24
CA ALA A 596 -19.65 7.77 -2.21
C ALA A 596 -21.10 7.86 -2.74
N ALA A 597 -21.47 7.04 -3.72
CA ALA A 597 -22.84 6.95 -4.22
C ALA A 597 -23.78 6.22 -3.26
N VAL A 598 -23.34 5.14 -2.61
CA VAL A 598 -24.13 4.47 -1.56
C VAL A 598 -24.38 5.42 -0.38
N LEU A 599 -23.35 6.16 0.07
CA LEU A 599 -23.47 7.17 1.12
C LEU A 599 -24.48 8.27 0.75
N ALA A 600 -24.48 8.73 -0.50
CA ALA A 600 -25.49 9.67 -1.01
C ALA A 600 -26.90 9.05 -1.00
N CYS A 601 -27.08 7.79 -1.41
CA CYS A 601 -28.37 7.10 -1.38
C CYS A 601 -28.90 6.91 0.05
N ILE A 602 -28.08 6.39 0.98
CA ILE A 602 -28.55 6.18 2.37
C ILE A 602 -28.78 7.51 3.09
N SER A 603 -28.13 8.61 2.67
CA SER A 603 -28.41 9.94 3.23
C SER A 603 -29.88 10.35 3.08
N ASP A 604 -30.63 9.82 2.11
CA ASP A 604 -32.07 10.08 1.96
C ASP A 604 -32.98 9.31 2.95
N ARG A 605 -32.42 8.40 3.75
CA ARG A 605 -33.15 7.69 4.82
C ARG A 605 -33.11 8.38 6.19
N PHE A 606 -32.36 9.48 6.31
CA PHE A 606 -32.19 10.22 7.56
C PHE A 606 -33.24 11.33 7.72
N GLY A 607 -33.67 11.57 8.96
CA GLY A 607 -34.84 12.42 9.27
C GLY A 607 -34.58 13.92 9.13
N ALA A 608 -33.32 14.35 9.17
CA ALA A 608 -32.94 15.76 9.10
C ALA A 608 -33.55 16.52 7.90
N SER A 609 -33.87 17.79 8.12
CA SER A 609 -34.47 18.67 7.09
C SER A 609 -33.50 19.14 6.00
N THR A 610 -32.18 19.03 6.23
CA THR A 610 -31.14 19.42 5.26
C THR A 610 -30.16 18.28 5.00
N VAL A 611 -29.65 18.20 3.77
CA VAL A 611 -28.67 17.17 3.36
C VAL A 611 -27.43 17.19 4.25
N ASP A 612 -26.98 18.37 4.69
CA ASP A 612 -25.81 18.52 5.57
C ASP A 612 -26.06 17.97 6.98
N ALA A 613 -27.27 18.16 7.54
CA ALA A 613 -27.64 17.57 8.82
C ALA A 613 -27.81 16.04 8.73
N ARG A 614 -28.33 15.51 7.61
CA ARG A 614 -28.36 14.06 7.35
C ARG A 614 -26.96 13.45 7.26
N PHE A 615 -26.01 14.20 6.68
CA PHE A 615 -24.59 13.81 6.66
C PHE A 615 -23.93 13.86 8.04
N LEU A 616 -24.39 14.73 8.95
CA LEU A 616 -23.97 14.72 10.36
C LEU A 616 -24.50 13.48 11.09
N GLU A 617 -25.80 13.17 11.00
CA GLU A 617 -26.40 11.95 11.56
C GLU A 617 -25.68 10.67 11.03
N LEU A 618 -25.35 10.65 9.74
CA LEU A 618 -24.57 9.57 9.10
C LEU A 618 -23.11 9.52 9.57
N THR A 619 -22.51 10.67 9.90
CA THR A 619 -21.16 10.75 10.48
C THR A 619 -21.14 10.14 11.88
N ASP A 620 -22.11 10.48 12.73
CA ASP A 620 -22.15 9.99 14.11
C ASP A 620 -22.33 8.46 14.15
N LEU A 621 -23.18 7.89 13.28
CA LEU A 621 -23.28 6.43 13.12
C LEU A 621 -21.99 5.77 12.61
N TYR A 622 -21.23 6.42 11.72
CA TYR A 622 -19.94 5.91 11.25
C TYR A 622 -18.88 5.93 12.35
N LEU A 623 -18.83 7.00 13.16
CA LEU A 623 -17.90 7.13 14.28
C LEU A 623 -18.25 6.14 15.40
N GLN A 624 -19.54 5.96 15.71
CA GLN A 624 -20.02 4.91 16.61
C GLN A 624 -19.62 3.51 16.12
N PHE A 625 -19.86 3.20 14.84
CA PHE A 625 -19.42 1.94 14.24
C PHE A 625 -17.92 1.72 14.39
N CYS A 626 -17.09 2.76 14.18
CA CYS A 626 -15.65 2.65 14.34
C CYS A 626 -15.21 2.34 15.78
N ASP A 627 -15.90 2.89 16.80
CA ASP A 627 -15.60 2.54 18.21
C ASP A 627 -16.08 1.13 18.56
N GLU A 628 -17.32 0.76 18.17
CA GLU A 628 -17.91 -0.58 18.35
C GLU A 628 -17.00 -1.68 17.76
N SER A 629 -16.54 -1.48 16.52
CA SER A 629 -15.68 -2.41 15.78
C SER A 629 -14.18 -2.28 16.11
N ARG A 630 -13.79 -1.20 16.80
CA ARG A 630 -12.39 -0.78 17.08
C ARG A 630 -11.56 -0.45 15.82
N GLU A 631 -12.25 -0.14 14.73
CA GLU A 631 -11.67 0.31 13.47
C GLU A 631 -11.13 1.75 13.59
N PRO A 632 -9.99 2.08 12.95
CA PRO A 632 -9.48 3.45 12.94
C PRO A 632 -10.33 4.36 12.02
N ALA A 633 -11.06 5.32 12.62
CA ALA A 633 -11.83 6.35 11.90
C ALA A 633 -10.92 7.33 11.13
N TYR A 634 -10.42 6.90 9.96
CA TYR A 634 -9.58 7.73 9.08
C TYR A 634 -10.34 8.86 8.36
N ILE A 635 -11.66 8.84 8.41
CA ILE A 635 -12.56 9.88 7.89
C ILE A 635 -13.33 10.43 9.09
N THR A 636 -12.94 11.59 9.61
CA THR A 636 -13.53 12.15 10.84
C THR A 636 -14.87 12.86 10.61
N ALA A 637 -15.31 13.00 9.36
CA ALA A 637 -16.62 13.52 8.97
C ALA A 637 -17.00 13.00 7.57
N ILE A 638 -18.23 12.52 7.41
CA ILE A 638 -18.83 12.20 6.12
C ILE A 638 -19.69 13.39 5.71
N THR A 639 -19.29 14.11 4.66
CA THR A 639 -20.01 15.30 4.16
C THR A 639 -20.21 15.21 2.65
N LYS A 640 -21.00 16.13 2.10
CA LYS A 640 -21.11 16.34 0.63
C LYS A 640 -19.73 16.47 -0.02
N GLU A 641 -18.85 17.27 0.57
CA GLU A 641 -17.48 17.48 0.10
C GLU A 641 -16.66 16.19 0.20
N SER A 642 -16.81 15.43 1.30
CA SER A 642 -16.09 14.15 1.46
C SER A 642 -16.54 13.09 0.45
N CYS A 643 -17.81 13.11 0.02
CA CYS A 643 -18.36 12.28 -1.06
C CYS A 643 -18.10 12.85 -2.48
N GLY A 644 -17.69 14.12 -2.58
CA GLY A 644 -17.59 14.85 -3.85
C GLY A 644 -18.95 15.10 -4.52
N TRP A 645 -20.02 15.23 -3.71
CA TRP A 645 -21.42 15.30 -4.12
C TRP A 645 -22.08 16.63 -3.68
N PRO A 646 -21.82 17.75 -4.39
CA PRO A 646 -22.37 19.05 -4.03
C PRO A 646 -23.88 19.18 -4.29
N ASP A 647 -24.41 18.43 -5.25
CA ASP A 647 -25.81 18.43 -5.67
C ASP A 647 -26.21 17.07 -6.29
N ARG A 648 -27.52 16.82 -6.40
CA ARG A 648 -28.11 15.58 -6.95
C ARG A 648 -27.83 15.33 -8.45
N LYS A 649 -27.24 16.29 -9.18
CA LYS A 649 -26.92 16.19 -10.62
C LYS A 649 -25.45 15.88 -10.88
N THR A 650 -24.60 16.00 -9.86
CA THR A 650 -23.19 15.66 -9.88
C THR A 650 -22.99 14.21 -9.46
N PHE A 651 -22.13 13.46 -10.15
CA PHE A 651 -21.81 12.08 -9.77
C PHE A 651 -20.85 12.02 -8.56
N PRO A 652 -21.21 11.30 -7.48
CA PRO A 652 -20.31 11.00 -6.36
C PRO A 652 -18.99 10.36 -6.79
N ASN A 653 -17.91 10.75 -6.12
CA ASN A 653 -16.55 10.29 -6.46
C ASN A 653 -15.62 10.03 -5.26
N GLY A 654 -16.00 10.52 -4.08
CA GLY A 654 -15.18 10.50 -2.87
C GLY A 654 -13.96 11.42 -2.98
N GLN A 655 -13.68 12.20 -1.94
CA GLN A 655 -12.52 13.10 -1.87
C GLN A 655 -11.44 12.61 -0.90
N TRP A 656 -11.68 11.57 -0.10
CA TRP A 656 -10.65 10.98 0.77
C TRP A 656 -9.42 10.49 -0.02
N HIS A 657 -8.23 10.54 0.58
CA HIS A 657 -6.96 10.25 -0.13
C HIS A 657 -6.33 8.90 0.25
N LYS A 658 -6.86 8.19 1.25
CA LYS A 658 -6.36 6.88 1.69
C LYS A 658 -7.30 5.76 1.23
N GLY A 659 -6.77 4.74 0.56
CA GLY A 659 -7.57 3.59 0.11
C GLY A 659 -8.31 2.85 1.22
N HIS A 660 -7.73 2.80 2.43
CA HIS A 660 -8.37 2.24 3.63
C HIS A 660 -9.71 2.91 3.96
N GLY A 661 -9.91 4.19 3.67
CA GLY A 661 -11.20 4.87 3.91
C GLY A 661 -12.35 4.19 3.15
N THR A 662 -12.09 3.73 1.93
CA THR A 662 -13.03 2.91 1.14
C THR A 662 -13.31 1.56 1.82
N THR A 663 -12.28 0.93 2.40
CA THR A 663 -12.41 -0.35 3.11
C THR A 663 -13.23 -0.23 4.40
N THR A 664 -12.96 0.75 5.27
CA THR A 664 -13.75 0.97 6.51
C THR A 664 -15.19 1.34 6.19
N LEU A 665 -15.41 2.18 5.18
CA LEU A 665 -16.76 2.56 4.76
C LEU A 665 -17.54 1.38 4.16
N LEU A 666 -16.91 0.45 3.42
CA LEU A 666 -17.61 -0.76 2.98
C LEU A 666 -18.04 -1.66 4.14
N ARG A 667 -17.24 -1.80 5.21
CA ARG A 667 -17.65 -2.54 6.43
C ARG A 667 -18.76 -1.83 7.20
N PHE A 668 -18.67 -0.50 7.32
CA PHE A 668 -19.73 0.32 7.90
C PHE A 668 -21.05 0.15 7.13
N LEU A 669 -21.02 0.20 5.80
CA LEU A 669 -22.20 0.02 4.96
C LEU A 669 -22.80 -1.38 5.13
N GLU A 670 -22.00 -2.45 5.24
CA GLU A 670 -22.52 -3.80 5.54
C GLU A 670 -23.15 -3.86 6.94
N SER A 671 -22.53 -3.22 7.94
CA SER A 671 -23.13 -3.08 9.28
C SER A 671 -24.38 -2.20 9.30
N TRP A 672 -24.54 -1.27 8.36
CA TRP A 672 -25.72 -0.42 8.25
C TRP A 672 -26.86 -1.16 7.57
N PHE A 673 -26.61 -1.81 6.43
CA PHE A 673 -27.60 -2.61 5.71
C PHE A 673 -28.09 -3.85 6.50
N SER A 674 -27.24 -4.44 7.34
CA SER A 674 -27.67 -5.53 8.24
C SER A 674 -28.52 -5.05 9.43
N LYS A 675 -28.56 -3.75 9.72
CA LYS A 675 -29.38 -3.12 10.78
C LYS A 675 -30.63 -2.41 10.24
N ASN A 676 -30.75 -2.17 8.94
CA ASN A 676 -31.81 -1.37 8.32
C ASN A 676 -32.48 -2.09 7.15
N ASN A 677 -33.81 -2.21 7.15
CA ASN A 677 -34.55 -2.73 6.00
C ASN A 677 -34.54 -1.69 4.86
N VAL A 678 -34.22 -2.15 3.64
CA VAL A 678 -34.19 -1.33 2.41
C VAL A 678 -34.91 -1.99 1.23
N ALA A 679 -35.70 -3.04 1.48
CA ALA A 679 -36.41 -3.81 0.45
C ALA A 679 -37.49 -3.00 -0.32
N ASP A 680 -37.83 -1.80 0.16
CA ASP A 680 -38.69 -0.82 -0.49
C ASP A 680 -37.98 0.03 -1.58
N ASP A 681 -36.64 0.01 -1.61
CA ASP A 681 -35.83 0.71 -2.61
C ASP A 681 -34.91 -0.28 -3.36
N LEU A 682 -35.15 -0.43 -4.67
CA LEU A 682 -34.42 -1.32 -5.55
C LEU A 682 -32.93 -0.94 -5.70
N ILE A 683 -32.60 0.36 -5.70
CA ILE A 683 -31.21 0.83 -5.75
C ILE A 683 -30.51 0.44 -4.44
N LEU A 684 -31.11 0.75 -3.28
CA LEU A 684 -30.51 0.43 -1.98
C LEU A 684 -30.40 -1.09 -1.74
N SER A 685 -31.38 -1.88 -2.20
CA SER A 685 -31.31 -3.34 -2.18
C SER A 685 -30.13 -3.88 -3.02
N MET A 686 -29.94 -3.38 -4.24
CA MET A 686 -28.77 -3.75 -5.06
C MET A 686 -27.45 -3.21 -4.47
N CYS A 687 -27.46 -2.06 -3.78
CA CYS A 687 -26.29 -1.57 -3.05
C CYS A 687 -25.91 -2.48 -1.87
N ALA A 688 -26.89 -3.01 -1.13
CA ALA A 688 -26.65 -3.96 -0.04
C ALA A 688 -25.98 -5.24 -0.54
N GLU A 689 -26.52 -5.85 -1.61
CA GLU A 689 -25.91 -7.02 -2.26
C GLU A 689 -24.48 -6.72 -2.72
N ALA A 690 -24.28 -5.60 -3.43
CA ALA A 690 -22.99 -5.16 -3.95
C ALA A 690 -21.94 -4.94 -2.85
N VAL A 691 -22.31 -4.38 -1.70
CA VAL A 691 -21.42 -4.19 -0.54
C VAL A 691 -21.00 -5.55 0.06
N VAL A 692 -21.93 -6.48 0.25
CA VAL A 692 -21.66 -7.82 0.81
C VAL A 692 -20.70 -8.60 -0.08
N VAL A 693 -20.92 -8.63 -1.40
CA VAL A 693 -20.02 -9.38 -2.31
C VAL A 693 -18.64 -8.73 -2.43
N LEU A 694 -18.54 -7.39 -2.33
CA LEU A 694 -17.27 -6.68 -2.28
C LEU A 694 -16.47 -7.02 -1.02
N ASN A 695 -17.10 -6.99 0.16
CA ASN A 695 -16.42 -7.33 1.40
C ASN A 695 -15.97 -8.79 1.40
N ARG A 696 -16.76 -9.72 0.86
CA ARG A 696 -16.34 -11.13 0.66
C ARG A 696 -15.15 -11.25 -0.30
N CYS A 697 -15.23 -10.61 -1.47
CA CYS A 697 -14.17 -10.60 -2.49
C CYS A 697 -12.82 -10.15 -1.91
N PHE A 698 -12.79 -9.00 -1.23
CA PHE A 698 -11.56 -8.48 -0.64
C PHE A 698 -11.15 -9.20 0.64
N HIS A 699 -12.07 -9.67 1.47
CA HIS A 699 -11.73 -10.49 2.64
C HIS A 699 -10.99 -11.77 2.20
N GLU A 700 -11.53 -12.54 1.26
CA GLU A 700 -10.87 -13.78 0.80
C GLU A 700 -9.53 -13.49 0.09
N MET A 701 -9.44 -12.39 -0.66
CA MET A 701 -8.20 -11.95 -1.31
C MET A 701 -7.11 -11.57 -0.29
N TYR A 702 -7.44 -10.83 0.78
CA TYR A 702 -6.51 -10.46 1.85
C TYR A 702 -6.24 -11.60 2.87
N ALA A 703 -7.14 -12.58 2.99
CA ALA A 703 -6.95 -13.77 3.84
C ALA A 703 -6.06 -14.84 3.18
N SER A 704 -5.83 -14.74 1.87
CA SER A 704 -5.03 -15.69 1.10
C SER A 704 -3.52 -15.43 1.16
N ASP A 705 -2.74 -16.50 0.94
CA ASP A 705 -1.29 -16.44 0.68
C ASP A 705 -1.03 -15.92 -0.77
N LEU A 706 0.22 -15.98 -1.26
CA LEU A 706 0.62 -15.41 -2.57
C LEU A 706 -0.05 -16.09 -3.77
N TRP A 707 -0.12 -17.41 -3.75
CA TRP A 707 -0.74 -18.21 -4.80
C TRP A 707 -2.17 -18.56 -4.41
N LEU A 708 -3.11 -18.27 -5.31
CA LEU A 708 -4.50 -18.67 -5.21
C LEU A 708 -4.69 -20.03 -5.88
N GLU A 709 -5.26 -20.99 -5.16
CA GLU A 709 -5.78 -22.23 -5.73
C GLU A 709 -6.94 -21.91 -6.68
N VAL A 710 -7.16 -22.73 -7.72
CA VAL A 710 -8.20 -22.49 -8.75
C VAL A 710 -9.59 -22.19 -8.15
N SER A 711 -9.99 -22.92 -7.09
CA SER A 711 -11.28 -22.67 -6.43
C SER A 711 -11.36 -21.32 -5.70
N ALA A 712 -10.23 -20.77 -5.23
CA ALA A 712 -10.16 -19.43 -4.64
C ALA A 712 -10.17 -18.35 -5.73
N CYS A 713 -9.50 -18.58 -6.87
CA CYS A 713 -9.64 -17.73 -8.05
C CYS A 713 -11.11 -17.61 -8.49
N HIS A 714 -11.82 -18.73 -8.61
CA HIS A 714 -13.22 -18.75 -9.02
C HIS A 714 -14.15 -18.06 -8.01
N ARG A 715 -13.92 -18.18 -6.70
CA ARG A 715 -14.71 -17.46 -5.68
C ARG A 715 -14.44 -15.95 -5.69
N ILE A 716 -13.17 -15.54 -5.60
CA ILE A 716 -12.77 -14.12 -5.57
C ILE A 716 -13.20 -13.43 -6.88
N GLY A 717 -12.91 -14.04 -8.02
CA GLY A 717 -13.33 -13.58 -9.33
C GLY A 717 -14.84 -13.56 -9.50
N GLY A 718 -15.55 -14.60 -9.02
CA GLY A 718 -17.01 -14.69 -9.04
C GLY A 718 -17.68 -13.54 -8.26
N PHE A 719 -17.27 -13.28 -7.02
CA PHE A 719 -17.76 -12.15 -6.24
C PHE A 719 -17.45 -10.80 -6.92
N GLY A 720 -16.26 -10.66 -7.51
CA GLY A 720 -15.86 -9.47 -8.25
C GLY A 720 -16.69 -9.23 -9.51
N MET A 721 -17.02 -10.29 -10.26
CA MET A 721 -17.89 -10.24 -11.43
C MET A 721 -19.36 -9.99 -11.05
N GLN A 722 -19.85 -10.59 -9.95
CA GLN A 722 -21.18 -10.30 -9.41
C GLN A 722 -21.31 -8.81 -9.06
N PHE A 723 -20.32 -8.23 -8.39
CA PHE A 723 -20.27 -6.78 -8.14
C PHE A 723 -20.30 -5.95 -9.44
N LEU A 724 -19.55 -6.33 -10.46
CA LEU A 724 -19.50 -5.59 -11.74
C LEU A 724 -20.84 -5.62 -12.48
N CYS A 725 -21.52 -6.78 -12.51
CA CYS A 725 -22.89 -6.91 -13.03
C CYS A 725 -23.90 -6.07 -12.20
N LEU A 726 -23.79 -6.06 -10.88
CA LEU A 726 -24.61 -5.22 -10.00
C LEU A 726 -24.35 -3.72 -10.24
N TYR A 727 -23.09 -3.31 -10.43
CA TYR A 727 -22.73 -1.92 -10.72
C TYR A 727 -23.31 -1.44 -12.05
N GLN A 728 -23.30 -2.29 -13.09
CA GLN A 728 -23.96 -2.00 -14.37
C GLN A 728 -25.48 -1.87 -14.21
N ARG A 729 -26.14 -2.75 -13.44
CA ARG A 729 -27.57 -2.64 -13.11
C ARG A 729 -27.90 -1.36 -12.32
N LEU A 730 -27.09 -1.03 -11.31
CA LEU A 730 -27.19 0.20 -10.51
C LEU A 730 -27.05 1.47 -11.38
N ALA A 731 -26.11 1.48 -12.33
CA ALA A 731 -25.92 2.59 -13.26
C ALA A 731 -27.11 2.77 -14.21
N LEU A 732 -27.66 1.67 -14.74
CA LEU A 732 -28.86 1.70 -15.60
C LEU A 732 -30.10 2.17 -14.83
N GLU A 733 -30.31 1.69 -13.61
CA GLU A 733 -31.46 2.06 -12.77
C GLU A 733 -31.35 3.51 -12.26
N ALA A 734 -30.16 3.97 -11.88
CA ALA A 734 -29.96 5.38 -11.55
C ALA A 734 -30.19 6.28 -12.79
N PHE A 735 -29.77 5.85 -13.99
CA PHE A 735 -30.02 6.58 -15.23
C PHE A 735 -31.51 6.65 -15.59
N SER A 736 -32.26 5.54 -15.46
CA SER A 736 -33.72 5.53 -15.72
C SER A 736 -34.46 6.50 -14.77
N GLN A 737 -34.05 6.55 -13.50
CA GLN A 737 -34.56 7.48 -12.49
C GLN A 737 -33.97 8.92 -12.59
N SER A 738 -33.15 9.22 -13.60
CA SER A 738 -32.46 10.51 -13.78
C SER A 738 -31.59 10.95 -12.58
N LYS A 739 -31.06 9.99 -11.82
CA LYS A 739 -30.18 10.19 -10.64
C LYS A 739 -28.70 10.07 -11.04
N ALA A 740 -27.90 11.10 -10.78
CA ALA A 740 -26.45 11.08 -11.03
C ALA A 740 -25.70 10.35 -9.91
N LEU A 741 -25.69 9.01 -9.92
CA LEU A 741 -25.11 8.18 -8.85
C LEU A 741 -23.90 7.35 -9.31
N PHE A 742 -24.11 6.32 -10.13
CA PHE A 742 -23.07 5.34 -10.47
C PHE A 742 -22.48 5.62 -11.85
N ALA A 743 -21.32 6.28 -11.88
CA ALA A 743 -20.62 6.61 -13.13
C ALA A 743 -19.75 5.45 -13.64
N TYR A 744 -19.73 5.21 -14.95
CA TYR A 744 -18.70 4.38 -15.57
C TYR A 744 -17.35 5.11 -15.54
N LEU A 745 -16.43 4.62 -14.72
CA LEU A 745 -15.05 5.10 -14.68
C LEU A 745 -14.15 4.14 -15.46
N PRO A 746 -13.09 4.60 -16.17
CA PRO A 746 -12.16 3.72 -16.88
C PRO A 746 -11.51 2.65 -15.98
N LYS A 747 -11.45 2.92 -14.67
CA LYS A 747 -10.98 1.99 -13.64
C LYS A 747 -11.91 0.78 -13.45
N CYS A 748 -13.19 0.84 -13.83
CA CYS A 748 -14.09 -0.33 -13.77
C CYS A 748 -13.65 -1.43 -14.74
N HIS A 749 -13.18 -1.05 -15.93
CA HIS A 749 -12.61 -1.97 -16.91
C HIS A 749 -11.29 -2.61 -16.43
N ILE A 750 -10.48 -1.91 -15.61
CA ILE A 750 -9.32 -2.50 -14.93
C ILE A 750 -9.75 -3.58 -13.93
N VAL A 751 -10.74 -3.26 -13.08
CA VAL A 751 -11.31 -4.22 -12.11
C VAL A 751 -11.90 -5.42 -12.86
N HIS A 752 -12.57 -5.19 -13.99
CA HIS A 752 -13.12 -6.22 -14.86
C HIS A 752 -12.01 -7.16 -15.41
N HIS A 753 -10.90 -6.63 -15.92
CA HIS A 753 -9.74 -7.46 -16.30
C HIS A 753 -9.23 -8.34 -15.14
N ILE A 754 -9.09 -7.78 -13.94
CA ILE A 754 -8.57 -8.50 -12.76
C ILE A 754 -9.54 -9.62 -12.33
N MET A 755 -10.83 -9.30 -12.19
CA MET A 755 -11.83 -10.25 -11.68
C MET A 755 -12.17 -11.33 -12.71
N MET A 756 -12.26 -10.99 -14.00
CA MET A 756 -12.47 -11.98 -15.06
C MET A 756 -11.24 -12.87 -15.26
N GLY A 757 -10.03 -12.35 -15.08
CA GLY A 757 -8.80 -13.15 -15.09
C GLY A 757 -8.80 -14.25 -14.02
N LEU A 758 -9.29 -13.94 -12.81
CA LEU A 758 -9.48 -14.94 -11.75
C LEU A 758 -10.68 -15.86 -12.03
N ALA A 759 -11.79 -15.34 -12.55
CA ALA A 759 -13.00 -16.12 -12.80
C ALA A 759 -12.83 -17.15 -13.95
N LYS A 760 -12.00 -16.85 -14.95
CA LYS A 760 -11.76 -17.70 -16.14
C LYS A 760 -10.42 -18.45 -16.12
N THR A 761 -9.68 -18.47 -15.00
CA THR A 761 -8.43 -19.26 -14.91
C THR A 761 -8.69 -20.75 -14.70
N HIS A 762 -7.80 -21.58 -15.25
CA HIS A 762 -7.80 -23.05 -15.06
C HIS A 762 -6.60 -23.54 -14.22
N VAL A 763 -5.74 -22.63 -13.76
CA VAL A 763 -4.50 -22.94 -13.03
C VAL A 763 -4.35 -22.07 -11.79
N ALA A 764 -3.56 -22.53 -10.83
CA ALA A 764 -3.17 -21.71 -9.67
C ALA A 764 -2.58 -20.38 -10.18
N SER A 765 -3.02 -19.26 -9.61
CA SER A 765 -2.76 -17.92 -10.13
C SER A 765 -2.22 -17.00 -9.03
N LEU A 766 -1.41 -16.02 -9.39
CA LEU A 766 -0.94 -15.01 -8.43
C LEU A 766 -2.14 -14.20 -7.90
N ASN A 767 -2.19 -14.03 -6.58
CA ASN A 767 -3.17 -13.18 -5.92
C ASN A 767 -3.03 -11.73 -6.44
N PRO A 768 -4.10 -11.03 -6.86
CA PRO A 768 -3.99 -9.66 -7.43
C PRO A 768 -3.29 -8.65 -6.51
N LEU A 769 -3.29 -8.87 -5.19
CA LEU A 769 -2.52 -8.08 -4.23
C LEU A 769 -1.00 -8.12 -4.49
N THR A 770 -0.49 -9.10 -5.23
CA THR A 770 0.91 -9.18 -5.69
C THR A 770 1.32 -7.94 -6.46
N PHE A 771 0.42 -7.41 -7.30
CA PHE A 771 0.62 -6.18 -8.08
C PHE A 771 0.05 -4.94 -7.37
N GLY A 772 -0.38 -5.09 -6.11
CA GLY A 772 -1.03 -4.07 -5.31
C GLY A 772 -0.04 -3.08 -4.68
N VAL A 773 -0.06 -1.82 -5.11
CA VAL A 773 0.97 -0.82 -4.73
C VAL A 773 0.67 -0.03 -3.45
N GLN A 774 -0.31 -0.49 -2.65
CA GLN A 774 -0.72 0.12 -1.37
C GLN A 774 0.46 0.33 -0.40
N ILE A 775 1.41 -0.59 -0.41
CA ILE A 775 2.60 -0.60 0.45
C ILE A 775 3.68 0.31 -0.13
N ASP A 776 3.78 0.38 -1.46
CA ASP A 776 4.71 1.26 -2.16
C ASP A 776 4.33 2.74 -2.02
N GLU A 777 3.05 3.11 -2.02
CA GLU A 777 2.66 4.53 -1.81
C GLU A 777 3.10 5.09 -0.44
N ASP A 778 3.18 4.28 0.64
CA ASP A 778 3.84 4.75 1.86
C ASP A 778 5.37 4.91 1.66
N PHE A 779 6.02 4.02 0.91
CA PHE A 779 7.45 4.17 0.57
C PHE A 779 7.69 5.45 -0.26
N ILE A 780 6.94 5.67 -1.34
CA ILE A 780 6.95 6.88 -2.17
C ILE A 780 6.66 8.12 -1.29
N GLY A 781 5.68 8.01 -0.39
CA GLY A 781 5.35 9.03 0.61
C GLY A 781 6.51 9.34 1.56
N LYS A 782 7.21 8.33 2.07
CA LYS A 782 8.39 8.45 2.95
C LYS A 782 9.57 9.06 2.22
N LYS A 783 9.86 8.64 0.99
CA LYS A 783 10.95 9.22 0.18
C LYS A 783 10.63 10.64 -0.27
N SER A 784 9.36 10.94 -0.56
CA SER A 784 8.88 12.31 -0.79
C SER A 784 9.03 13.21 0.44
N ARG A 785 8.87 12.67 1.66
CA ARG A 785 9.16 13.41 2.92
C ARG A 785 10.65 13.80 3.03
N VAL A 786 11.57 12.98 2.50
CA VAL A 786 13.01 13.31 2.37
C VAL A 786 13.23 14.38 1.29
N ALA A 787 12.67 14.18 0.08
CA ALA A 787 12.86 15.07 -1.07
C ALA A 787 12.43 16.53 -0.81
N ARG A 788 11.47 16.75 0.10
CA ARG A 788 11.04 18.09 0.54
C ARG A 788 12.09 18.85 1.37
N ARG A 789 13.04 18.15 2.02
CA ARG A 789 13.97 18.69 3.02
C ARG A 789 15.42 18.87 2.53
N VAL A 790 15.72 18.53 1.29
CA VAL A 790 17.08 18.58 0.70
C VAL A 790 17.23 19.65 -0.39
N ALA A 791 18.48 19.94 -0.79
CA ALA A 791 18.77 20.91 -1.84
C ALA A 791 18.32 20.40 -3.23
N PRO A 792 17.63 21.20 -4.08
CA PRO A 792 17.09 20.72 -5.35
C PRO A 792 18.14 20.19 -6.33
N THR A 793 19.34 20.78 -6.35
CA THR A 793 20.47 20.39 -7.19
C THR A 793 21.21 19.14 -6.71
N GLN A 794 20.90 18.62 -5.53
CA GLN A 794 21.43 17.36 -5.00
C GLN A 794 20.30 16.37 -4.66
N VAL A 795 19.05 16.65 -5.05
CA VAL A 795 17.86 15.96 -4.52
C VAL A 795 17.93 14.45 -4.73
N ILE A 796 18.41 14.00 -5.89
CA ILE A 796 18.53 12.58 -6.24
C ILE A 796 19.55 11.90 -5.30
N LYS A 797 20.81 12.35 -5.31
CA LYS A 797 21.88 11.82 -4.45
C LYS A 797 21.50 11.82 -2.96
N ARG A 798 20.86 12.89 -2.46
CA ARG A 798 20.48 12.99 -1.04
C ARG A 798 19.28 12.12 -0.67
N VAL A 799 18.29 11.96 -1.56
CA VAL A 799 17.18 11.04 -1.31
C VAL A 799 17.66 9.59 -1.28
N LEU A 800 18.61 9.21 -2.14
CA LEU A 800 19.24 7.89 -2.12
C LEU A 800 20.06 7.68 -0.82
N GLN A 801 21.02 8.55 -0.50
CA GLN A 801 21.83 8.47 0.73
C GLN A 801 20.95 8.38 1.99
N ARG A 802 19.99 9.29 2.15
CA ARG A 802 19.10 9.30 3.33
C ARG A 802 18.12 8.13 3.33
N SER A 803 17.81 7.52 2.18
CA SER A 803 17.02 6.28 2.14
C SER A 803 17.79 5.08 2.68
N LEU A 804 19.11 4.98 2.42
CA LEU A 804 19.96 3.93 2.99
C LEU A 804 20.23 4.12 4.49
N GLN A 805 20.26 5.37 4.98
CA GLN A 805 20.30 5.70 6.41
C GLN A 805 19.01 5.29 7.13
N ILE A 806 17.84 5.64 6.58
CA ILE A 806 16.53 5.25 7.13
C ILE A 806 16.36 3.73 7.07
N ALA A 807 16.74 3.09 5.95
CA ALA A 807 16.71 1.64 5.85
C ALA A 807 17.61 0.98 6.91
N TYR A 808 18.84 1.45 7.14
CA TYR A 808 19.69 0.93 8.23
C TYR A 808 18.99 0.97 9.59
N ALA A 809 18.36 2.10 9.94
CA ALA A 809 17.62 2.22 11.20
C ALA A 809 16.46 1.22 11.31
N ASP A 810 15.63 1.09 10.26
CA ASP A 810 14.48 0.18 10.25
C ASP A 810 14.90 -1.30 10.21
N TRP A 811 16.01 -1.65 9.54
CA TRP A 811 16.55 -3.02 9.51
C TRP A 811 17.16 -3.40 10.87
N GLN A 812 17.73 -2.44 11.59
CA GLN A 812 18.25 -2.62 12.95
C GLN A 812 17.11 -2.74 13.98
N GLU A 813 16.04 -1.93 13.86
CA GLU A 813 14.85 -2.05 14.72
C GLU A 813 14.06 -3.35 14.43
N ALA A 814 14.13 -3.88 13.20
CA ALA A 814 13.62 -5.21 12.85
C ALA A 814 14.54 -6.37 13.28
N GLY A 815 15.77 -6.09 13.73
CA GLY A 815 16.75 -7.09 14.16
C GLY A 815 17.47 -7.85 13.04
N TYR A 816 17.39 -7.38 11.79
CA TYR A 816 18.08 -7.98 10.64
C TYR A 816 19.59 -7.66 10.63
N ILE A 817 19.97 -6.49 11.17
CA ILE A 817 21.37 -6.06 11.30
C ILE A 817 21.65 -5.55 12.73
N LYS A 818 22.93 -5.44 13.07
CA LYS A 818 23.42 -5.01 14.39
C LYS A 818 23.97 -3.59 14.37
#